data_AF-A0A024TM87-F1
#
_entry.id   AF-A0A024TM87-F1
#
_cell.length_a   1.000
_cell.length_b   1.000
_cell.length_c   1.000
_cell.angle_alpha   90.00
_cell.angle_beta   90.00
_cell.angle_gamma   90.00
#
_symmetry.space_group_name_H-M   'P 1'
#
loop_
_entity.id
_entity.type
_entity.pdbx_description
1 polymer ?
#
loop_
_entity_poly.entity_id
_entity_poly.type
_entity_poly.pdbx_seq_one_letter_code
_entity_poly.pdbx_strand_id
1 'polypeptide(L)'
;MPHATASSELQVQWGSSGLVIRHAFVAEVTMRPGKGSSKSKISFWDAKKMLETLRVQFDHARTVTKSNQDTMLVVRLYFFKAEAFNGAFSTVSGQPNSTVFAQGNAVEIHISEVDTVSPSCPLAVTAPADFDQHLRGCRADTVHIKGLPAKWFDVNTSRFLDDDPVAATSTYMKEEHALHQLFSTFGTISAIEVVPSTTSSDDTDAASAKSTSLFDLYVQFKTYEGVRKVLSALTDGGSRVLCHTSHVKLFVPLVAQVDTTEYLSDAKIRQRRFARDQRIHEHQAKAAAASAAEKARQVSVEQATALLGLLGDDLDEVADDAIKLSVGLTEVKAAAAAYAALKAAPSMEQVATVRLALDTVRKQVEKAVQDKAEKDAAAQRATWAKQVDKAATVARELKLARLHKQLTQAKDSFSDYISHVAVVADVAAADEALAVAMASATKTPSTKDGGTSTLNKAEDVQAYLKKLDEDVDEAVHSVEAVVRRLEAVGRFYAQSAAIAKWPTPSKCALDVQSLLQAVEDEAWGESTEDLTQRLDHLDKMMQATETLHNLERRVGEIAARLPSTSANPRDEDDDDDSRTRALHLLHDTLRDALHSVASPDELPEIEAQIHQLDADVEEFRQEKAQRLKDAASLPAQMHRIRAARMRLAAWREDQKVTTKEYAVQRVTQHPDRHASESSKRPRLVKYVVASRGRLASTVWLKDPETGAIRAPKTEEERQLEDMEALRIQVVESQRRKEAEAAAQVAREAELRALVLQSMKASKRTKFATP
;
A
#
# COMPACT_ATOMS: atom_id res chain seq x y z
N MET A 1 12.20 -7.49 -117.68
CA MET A 1 11.26 -6.39 -117.98
C MET A 1 12.05 -5.08 -117.84
N PRO A 2 12.15 -4.21 -118.85
CA PRO A 2 12.67 -2.86 -118.62
C PRO A 2 11.65 -2.09 -117.76
N HIS A 3 12.03 -1.72 -116.54
CA HIS A 3 11.21 -0.90 -115.63
C HIS A 3 11.56 0.59 -115.81
N ALA A 4 10.53 1.44 -115.69
CA ALA A 4 10.47 2.91 -115.73
C ALA A 4 11.26 3.64 -116.86
N THR A 5 10.56 4.07 -117.92
CA THR A 5 11.10 4.97 -118.98
C THR A 5 10.47 6.38 -118.98
N ALA A 6 9.71 6.78 -117.96
CA ALA A 6 8.80 7.92 -118.09
C ALA A 6 8.90 9.05 -117.04
N SER A 7 10.01 9.18 -116.30
CA SER A 7 10.25 10.40 -115.50
C SER A 7 11.51 11.09 -115.97
N SER A 8 11.38 12.29 -116.54
CA SER A 8 12.51 13.10 -116.98
C SER A 8 13.39 13.48 -115.79
N GLU A 9 14.71 13.27 -115.91
CA GLU A 9 15.68 13.78 -114.95
C GLU A 9 15.46 15.29 -114.73
N LEU A 10 14.91 15.67 -113.58
CA LEU A 10 14.60 17.06 -113.25
C LEU A 10 15.54 17.56 -112.16
N GLN A 11 16.15 18.72 -112.40
CA GLN A 11 16.92 19.46 -111.43
C GLN A 11 16.39 20.90 -111.34
N VAL A 12 15.84 21.29 -110.20
CA VAL A 12 15.35 22.65 -109.94
C VAL A 12 16.24 23.29 -108.88
N GLN A 13 16.87 24.40 -109.22
CA GLN A 13 17.59 25.20 -108.23
C GLN A 13 16.57 25.86 -107.29
N TRP A 14 16.75 25.68 -105.97
CA TRP A 14 15.85 26.22 -104.97
C TRP A 14 16.58 27.24 -104.09
N GLY A 15 16.58 28.49 -104.53
CA GLY A 15 17.24 29.61 -103.85
C GLY A 15 18.72 29.79 -104.20
N SER A 16 19.37 30.69 -103.45
CA SER A 16 20.76 31.13 -103.65
C SER A 16 21.79 30.31 -102.88
N SER A 17 21.37 29.53 -101.88
CA SER A 17 22.25 28.78 -100.96
C SER A 17 22.75 27.45 -101.52
N GLY A 18 22.75 27.25 -102.84
CA GLY A 18 23.16 25.98 -103.46
C GLY A 18 22.21 24.80 -103.17
N LEU A 19 21.00 25.04 -102.68
CA LEU A 19 19.97 24.02 -102.50
C LEU A 19 19.31 23.69 -103.83
N VAL A 20 19.08 22.40 -104.08
CA VAL A 20 18.56 21.88 -105.33
C VAL A 20 17.57 20.77 -105.05
N ILE A 21 16.41 20.84 -105.70
CA ILE A 21 15.42 19.78 -105.73
C ILE A 21 15.72 18.89 -106.94
N ARG A 22 15.89 17.59 -106.71
CA ARG A 22 16.12 16.61 -107.78
C ARG A 22 15.05 15.55 -107.79
N HIS A 23 14.77 15.00 -108.98
CA HIS A 23 14.10 13.70 -109.08
C HIS A 23 15.11 12.60 -108.73
N ALA A 24 14.73 11.69 -107.85
CA ALA A 24 15.50 10.50 -107.52
C ALA A 24 14.64 9.26 -107.76
N PHE A 25 15.15 8.33 -108.57
CA PHE A 25 14.61 6.99 -108.66
C PHE A 25 14.95 6.25 -107.37
N VAL A 26 13.97 5.58 -106.76
CA VAL A 26 14.10 5.01 -105.41
C VAL A 26 13.91 3.51 -105.45
N ALA A 27 14.89 2.77 -104.94
CA ALA A 27 14.81 1.33 -104.79
C ALA A 27 14.99 0.95 -103.32
N GLU A 28 14.33 -0.10 -102.88
CA GLU A 28 14.60 -0.72 -101.58
C GLU A 28 15.32 -2.04 -101.78
N VAL A 29 16.49 -2.17 -101.16
CA VAL A 29 17.24 -3.41 -101.09
C VAL A 29 17.04 -4.01 -99.71
N THR A 30 16.36 -5.15 -99.71
CA THR A 30 16.19 -6.00 -98.53
C THR A 30 17.35 -6.99 -98.45
N MET A 31 17.99 -7.04 -97.29
CA MET A 31 19.08 -7.97 -97.00
C MET A 31 18.79 -8.76 -95.72
N ARG A 32 18.95 -10.08 -95.77
CA ARG A 32 18.88 -10.94 -94.58
C ARG A 32 20.03 -11.96 -94.58
N PRO A 33 20.55 -12.37 -93.41
CA PRO A 33 21.52 -13.46 -93.36
C PRO A 33 20.94 -14.73 -94.01
N GLY A 34 21.65 -15.28 -94.99
CA GLY A 34 21.26 -16.50 -95.70
C GLY A 34 21.69 -17.77 -94.97
N LYS A 35 21.21 -18.93 -95.45
CA LYS A 35 21.62 -20.24 -94.92
C LYS A 35 23.14 -20.41 -95.03
N GLY A 36 23.81 -20.63 -93.88
CA GLY A 36 25.27 -20.77 -93.80
C GLY A 36 26.03 -19.50 -93.42
N SER A 37 25.36 -18.38 -93.15
CA SER A 37 26.00 -17.21 -92.55
C SER A 37 26.28 -17.38 -91.06
N SER A 38 27.44 -16.92 -90.59
CA SER A 38 27.78 -16.78 -89.17
C SER A 38 27.24 -15.51 -88.52
N LYS A 39 26.64 -14.59 -89.30
CA LYS A 39 26.05 -13.34 -88.81
C LYS A 39 24.55 -13.51 -88.53
N SER A 40 24.08 -13.03 -87.39
CA SER A 40 22.64 -13.00 -87.05
C SER A 40 21.92 -11.77 -87.60
N LYS A 41 22.66 -10.71 -87.97
CA LYS A 41 22.17 -9.45 -88.54
C LYS A 41 23.18 -8.85 -89.51
N ILE A 42 22.69 -8.05 -90.45
CA ILE A 42 23.51 -7.33 -91.43
C ILE A 42 23.54 -5.86 -91.03
N SER A 43 24.72 -5.29 -90.90
CA SER A 43 24.88 -3.85 -90.63
C SER A 43 24.74 -3.03 -91.92
N PHE A 44 24.37 -1.75 -91.80
CA PHE A 44 24.33 -0.83 -92.95
C PHE A 44 25.67 -0.74 -93.69
N TRP A 45 26.79 -0.78 -92.97
CA TRP A 45 28.13 -0.73 -93.58
C TRP A 45 28.46 -2.01 -94.34
N ASP A 46 28.07 -3.18 -93.83
CA ASP A 46 28.22 -4.46 -94.54
C ASP A 46 27.39 -4.47 -95.83
N ALA A 47 26.14 -4.00 -95.75
CA ALA A 47 25.25 -3.85 -96.90
C ALA A 47 25.83 -2.93 -97.96
N LYS A 48 26.36 -1.78 -97.55
CA LYS A 48 27.00 -0.81 -98.44
C LYS A 48 28.19 -1.43 -99.17
N LYS A 49 29.11 -2.07 -98.44
CA LYS A 49 30.31 -2.70 -99.02
C LYS A 49 29.96 -3.84 -99.97
N MET A 50 28.89 -4.57 -99.67
CA MET A 50 28.37 -5.63 -100.54
C MET A 50 27.84 -5.07 -101.85
N LEU A 51 27.02 -4.02 -101.81
CA LEU A 51 26.52 -3.34 -103.02
C LEU A 51 27.67 -2.77 -103.86
N GLU A 52 28.69 -2.19 -103.22
CA GLU A 52 29.91 -1.74 -103.89
C GLU A 52 30.66 -2.90 -104.57
N THR A 53 30.72 -4.08 -103.92
CA THR A 53 31.36 -5.29 -104.47
C THR A 53 30.60 -5.84 -105.68
N LEU A 54 29.27 -5.76 -105.66
CA LEU A 54 28.40 -6.07 -106.80
C LEU A 54 28.46 -5.02 -107.91
N ARG A 55 29.24 -3.94 -107.74
CA ARG A 55 29.33 -2.79 -108.65
C ARG A 55 28.00 -2.05 -108.84
N VAL A 56 27.12 -2.10 -107.85
CA VAL A 56 25.88 -1.31 -107.82
C VAL A 56 26.26 0.14 -107.49
N GLN A 57 26.13 1.04 -108.46
CA GLN A 57 26.38 2.46 -108.28
C GLN A 57 25.10 3.19 -107.88
N PHE A 58 25.06 3.75 -106.68
CA PHE A 58 23.96 4.55 -106.15
C PHE A 58 24.48 5.91 -105.65
N ASP A 59 23.64 6.94 -105.69
CA ASP A 59 24.01 8.30 -105.27
C ASP A 59 23.89 8.47 -103.75
N HIS A 60 22.85 7.88 -103.14
CA HIS A 60 22.65 7.91 -101.70
C HIS A 60 22.00 6.62 -101.20
N ALA A 61 22.24 6.27 -99.93
CA ALA A 61 21.67 5.10 -99.29
C ALA A 61 21.29 5.43 -97.84
N ARG A 62 20.11 4.99 -97.41
CA ARG A 62 19.60 5.19 -96.06
C ARG A 62 18.92 3.94 -95.54
N THR A 63 19.16 3.59 -94.28
CA THR A 63 18.43 2.52 -93.60
C THR A 63 16.99 2.92 -93.31
N VAL A 64 16.03 2.05 -93.65
CA VAL A 64 14.59 2.24 -93.40
C VAL A 64 14.18 1.52 -92.11
N THR A 65 14.66 0.30 -91.89
CA THR A 65 14.42 -0.48 -90.67
C THR A 65 15.17 0.13 -89.47
N LYS A 66 14.45 0.58 -88.45
CA LYS A 66 15.02 1.21 -87.24
C LYS A 66 15.05 0.30 -86.01
N SER A 67 14.50 -0.91 -86.09
CA SER A 67 14.49 -1.85 -84.96
C SER A 67 15.79 -2.66 -84.89
N ASN A 68 16.46 -2.60 -83.73
CA ASN A 68 17.57 -3.49 -83.41
C ASN A 68 17.13 -4.95 -83.22
N GLN A 69 15.83 -5.28 -83.33
CA GLN A 69 15.30 -6.63 -83.13
C GLN A 69 15.07 -7.40 -84.45
N ASP A 70 14.97 -6.72 -85.59
CA ASP A 70 14.75 -7.38 -86.88
C ASP A 70 16.05 -7.99 -87.45
N THR A 71 15.93 -9.20 -88.01
CA THR A 71 17.02 -9.89 -88.74
C THR A 71 17.13 -9.41 -90.19
N MET A 72 16.16 -8.62 -90.66
CA MET A 72 16.06 -8.06 -91.99
C MET A 72 16.50 -6.59 -91.99
N LEU A 73 17.46 -6.25 -92.85
CA LEU A 73 17.88 -4.87 -93.10
C LEU A 73 17.25 -4.38 -94.40
N VAL A 74 16.48 -3.30 -94.34
CA VAL A 74 15.99 -2.61 -95.54
C VAL A 74 16.80 -1.34 -95.76
N VAL A 75 17.51 -1.27 -96.88
CA VAL A 75 18.28 -0.12 -97.31
C VAL A 75 17.59 0.51 -98.52
N ARG A 76 17.15 1.76 -98.37
CA ARG A 76 16.62 2.56 -99.46
C ARG A 76 17.78 3.23 -100.20
N LEU A 77 17.88 2.95 -101.49
CA LEU A 77 18.85 3.50 -102.42
C LEU A 77 18.18 4.57 -103.28
N TYR A 78 18.92 5.64 -103.54
CA TYR A 78 18.50 6.76 -104.36
C TYR A 78 19.44 6.93 -105.54
N PHE A 79 18.87 7.14 -106.72
CA PHE A 79 19.59 7.27 -107.98
C PHE A 79 19.09 8.50 -108.72
N PHE A 80 20.00 9.34 -109.20
CA PHE A 80 19.65 10.50 -110.03
C PHE A 80 19.60 10.17 -111.52
N LYS A 81 20.18 9.03 -111.92
CA LYS A 81 20.19 8.53 -113.30
C LYS A 81 19.38 7.25 -113.44
N ALA A 82 18.49 7.22 -114.43
CA ALA A 82 17.66 6.05 -114.71
C ALA A 82 18.52 4.82 -115.09
N GLU A 83 19.63 5.02 -115.81
CA GLU A 83 20.56 3.95 -116.19
C GLU A 83 21.17 3.24 -114.97
N ALA A 84 21.57 4.00 -113.95
CA ALA A 84 22.15 3.46 -112.73
C ALA A 84 21.13 2.69 -111.89
N PHE A 85 19.90 3.21 -111.80
CA PHE A 85 18.76 2.53 -111.17
C PHE A 85 18.46 1.20 -111.86
N ASN A 86 18.29 1.20 -113.18
CA ASN A 86 18.01 -0.01 -113.96
C ASN A 86 19.17 -1.01 -113.90
N GLY A 87 20.41 -0.52 -113.91
CA GLY A 87 21.61 -1.34 -113.69
C GLY A 87 21.63 -1.99 -112.31
N ALA A 88 21.23 -1.27 -111.26
CA ALA A 88 21.11 -1.81 -109.91
C ALA A 88 20.06 -2.93 -109.84
N PHE A 89 18.88 -2.73 -110.43
CA PHE A 89 17.85 -3.76 -110.52
C PHE A 89 18.34 -5.00 -111.24
N SER A 90 18.94 -4.84 -112.43
CA SER A 90 19.50 -5.97 -113.18
C SER A 90 20.59 -6.71 -112.42
N THR A 91 21.44 -5.99 -111.68
CA THR A 91 22.57 -6.57 -110.96
C THR A 91 22.12 -7.35 -109.73
N VAL A 92 21.19 -6.80 -108.94
CA VAL A 92 20.71 -7.42 -107.70
C VAL A 92 19.73 -8.56 -107.99
N SER A 93 18.77 -8.36 -108.91
CA SER A 93 17.83 -9.42 -109.28
C SER A 93 18.50 -10.55 -110.08
N GLY A 94 19.61 -10.29 -110.75
CA GLY A 94 20.40 -11.28 -111.49
C GLY A 94 21.30 -12.18 -110.64
N GLN A 95 21.33 -12.01 -109.31
CA GLN A 95 22.15 -12.86 -108.44
C GLN A 95 21.57 -14.28 -108.36
N PRO A 96 22.39 -15.34 -108.52
CA PRO A 96 21.91 -16.71 -108.46
C PRO A 96 21.31 -17.01 -107.08
N ASN A 97 20.09 -17.56 -107.06
CA ASN A 97 19.30 -17.82 -105.85
C ASN A 97 19.08 -16.60 -104.95
N SER A 98 19.13 -15.38 -105.49
CA SER A 98 18.99 -14.13 -104.73
C SER A 98 19.95 -14.06 -103.54
N THR A 99 21.14 -14.65 -103.65
CA THR A 99 22.12 -14.77 -102.56
C THR A 99 23.49 -14.25 -103.00
N VAL A 100 24.15 -13.47 -102.14
CA VAL A 100 25.47 -12.89 -102.36
C VAL A 100 26.40 -13.31 -101.24
N PHE A 101 27.63 -13.70 -101.58
CA PHE A 101 28.65 -14.04 -100.60
C PHE A 101 29.54 -12.83 -100.32
N ALA A 102 29.47 -12.31 -99.09
CA ALA A 102 30.29 -11.20 -98.64
C ALA A 102 31.03 -11.58 -97.35
N GLN A 103 32.37 -11.47 -97.36
CA GLN A 103 33.22 -11.75 -96.18
C GLN A 103 32.96 -13.14 -95.55
N GLY A 104 32.81 -14.17 -96.38
CA GLY A 104 32.55 -15.54 -95.91
C GLY A 104 31.11 -15.80 -95.42
N ASN A 105 30.19 -14.86 -95.59
CA ASN A 105 28.79 -14.97 -95.19
C ASN A 105 27.85 -14.96 -96.40
N ALA A 106 26.89 -15.88 -96.43
CA ALA A 106 25.79 -15.85 -97.39
C ALA A 106 24.75 -14.81 -96.97
N VAL A 107 24.37 -13.89 -97.86
CA VAL A 107 23.33 -12.89 -97.64
C VAL A 107 22.27 -13.03 -98.71
N GLU A 108 21.02 -13.20 -98.31
CA GLU A 108 19.90 -13.17 -99.23
C GLU A 108 19.51 -11.71 -99.50
N ILE A 109 19.47 -11.32 -100.77
CA ILE A 109 19.28 -9.96 -101.24
C ILE A 109 18.10 -9.89 -102.21
N HIS A 110 17.19 -8.96 -101.97
CA HIS A 110 16.06 -8.67 -102.84
C HIS A 110 15.98 -7.18 -103.09
N ILE A 111 15.72 -6.78 -104.33
CA ILE A 111 15.48 -5.38 -104.68
C ILE A 111 14.03 -5.22 -105.12
N SER A 112 13.36 -4.21 -104.59
CA SER A 112 12.00 -3.82 -104.94
C SER A 112 11.97 -2.35 -105.31
N GLU A 113 11.17 -2.02 -106.32
CA GLU A 113 10.86 -0.63 -106.63
C GLU A 113 9.97 -0.11 -105.50
N VAL A 114 10.29 1.07 -104.97
CA VAL A 114 9.41 1.68 -103.99
C VAL A 114 8.31 2.37 -104.78
N ASP A 115 7.13 1.73 -104.83
CA ASP A 115 5.90 2.43 -105.18
C ASP A 115 5.68 3.48 -104.09
N THR A 116 6.20 4.68 -104.30
CA THR A 116 6.05 5.84 -103.43
C THR A 116 4.64 6.44 -103.51
N VAL A 117 3.64 5.59 -103.78
CA VAL A 117 2.22 5.91 -103.83
C VAL A 117 1.65 5.83 -102.41
N SER A 118 1.95 6.84 -101.60
CA SER A 118 0.87 7.39 -100.76
C SER A 118 0.10 8.35 -101.68
N PRO A 119 -1.15 8.05 -102.04
CA PRO A 119 -1.91 8.86 -102.98
C PRO A 119 -2.24 10.19 -102.29
N SER A 120 -1.37 11.20 -102.44
CA SER A 120 -1.90 12.56 -102.46
C SER A 120 -2.75 12.61 -103.73
N CYS A 121 -4.08 12.63 -103.56
CA CYS A 121 -5.03 12.79 -104.66
C CYS A 121 -4.46 13.80 -105.66
N PRO A 122 -4.41 13.49 -106.97
CA PRO A 122 -4.00 14.48 -107.95
C PRO A 122 -4.89 15.71 -107.74
N LEU A 123 -4.26 16.81 -107.33
CA LEU A 123 -4.98 18.05 -107.07
C LEU A 123 -5.77 18.42 -108.33
N ALA A 124 -7.03 18.82 -108.14
CA ALA A 124 -7.90 19.18 -109.24
C ALA A 124 -7.26 20.27 -110.12
N VAL A 125 -7.49 20.18 -111.44
CA VAL A 125 -6.92 21.13 -112.40
C VAL A 125 -7.48 22.56 -112.19
N THR A 126 -8.64 22.67 -111.56
CA THR A 126 -9.26 23.92 -111.14
C THR A 126 -9.35 23.98 -109.62
N ALA A 127 -9.27 25.20 -109.06
CA ALA A 127 -9.46 25.40 -107.63
C ALA A 127 -10.79 24.80 -107.18
N PRO A 128 -10.84 24.07 -106.05
CA PRO A 128 -12.11 23.69 -105.43
C PRO A 128 -12.97 24.94 -105.21
N ALA A 129 -14.29 24.82 -105.37
CA ALA A 129 -15.23 25.94 -105.20
C ALA A 129 -15.08 26.68 -103.86
N ASP A 130 -14.55 25.98 -102.86
CA ASP A 130 -14.35 26.43 -101.50
C ASP A 130 -12.86 26.66 -101.17
N PHE A 131 -12.01 26.95 -102.16
CA PHE A 131 -10.57 27.22 -101.92
C PHE A 131 -10.35 28.39 -100.94
N ASP A 132 -11.17 29.44 -101.08
CA ASP A 132 -11.15 30.61 -100.20
C ASP A 132 -12.12 30.47 -99.00
N GLN A 133 -13.01 29.47 -99.01
CA GLN A 133 -13.95 29.22 -97.91
C GLN A 133 -13.31 28.24 -96.92
N HIS A 134 -13.07 28.70 -95.69
CA HIS A 134 -12.51 27.92 -94.60
C HIS A 134 -13.33 26.65 -94.30
N LEU A 135 -13.06 25.56 -95.03
CA LEU A 135 -13.68 24.24 -94.83
C LEU A 135 -13.24 23.64 -93.49
N ARG A 136 -14.19 23.09 -92.74
CA ARG A 136 -13.91 22.16 -91.63
C ARG A 136 -13.37 20.85 -92.22
N GLY A 137 -12.12 20.55 -91.96
CA GLY A 137 -11.50 19.22 -92.09
C GLY A 137 -10.17 19.22 -92.85
N CYS A 138 -9.91 20.22 -93.70
CA CYS A 138 -8.69 20.34 -94.52
C CYS A 138 -8.53 21.80 -94.97
N ARG A 139 -7.31 22.34 -94.90
CA ARG A 139 -6.99 23.67 -95.44
C ARG A 139 -6.32 23.53 -96.80
N ALA A 140 -7.11 23.60 -97.86
CA ALA A 140 -6.64 23.47 -99.25
C ALA A 140 -5.62 24.57 -99.65
N ASP A 141 -5.52 25.64 -98.86
CA ASP A 141 -4.58 26.75 -99.02
C ASP A 141 -3.27 26.57 -98.24
N THR A 142 -3.13 25.53 -97.42
CA THR A 142 -1.96 25.30 -96.57
C THR A 142 -1.23 24.01 -96.95
N VAL A 143 0.08 24.10 -97.14
CA VAL A 143 0.97 22.97 -97.40
C VAL A 143 1.78 22.67 -96.15
N HIS A 144 1.72 21.42 -95.70
CA HIS A 144 2.56 20.89 -94.64
C HIS A 144 3.76 20.15 -95.24
N ILE A 145 4.97 20.56 -94.87
CA ILE A 145 6.23 19.99 -95.32
C ILE A 145 6.96 19.42 -94.11
N LYS A 146 7.31 18.13 -94.17
CA LYS A 146 7.88 17.39 -93.03
C LYS A 146 9.40 17.27 -93.14
N GLY A 147 10.07 17.35 -91.99
CA GLY A 147 11.45 16.90 -91.82
C GLY A 147 12.51 17.72 -92.54
N LEU A 148 12.34 19.04 -92.63
CA LEU A 148 13.34 19.95 -93.20
C LEU A 148 14.50 20.18 -92.22
N PRO A 149 15.77 20.28 -92.67
CA PRO A 149 16.89 20.53 -91.76
C PRO A 149 16.95 21.97 -91.28
N ALA A 150 16.89 22.18 -89.97
CA ALA A 150 16.86 23.52 -89.39
C ALA A 150 18.05 24.40 -89.81
N LYS A 151 19.24 23.81 -89.91
CA LYS A 151 20.47 24.51 -90.32
C LYS A 151 20.46 25.01 -91.76
N TRP A 152 19.70 24.39 -92.67
CA TRP A 152 19.66 24.79 -94.08
C TRP A 152 18.74 26.00 -94.32
N PHE A 153 17.82 26.24 -93.39
CA PHE A 153 16.79 27.26 -93.51
C PHE A 153 16.87 28.33 -92.41
N ASP A 154 17.99 28.36 -91.66
CA ASP A 154 18.26 29.28 -90.55
C ASP A 154 17.18 29.28 -89.43
N VAL A 155 16.68 28.09 -89.11
CA VAL A 155 15.65 27.91 -88.07
C VAL A 155 16.31 27.69 -86.70
N ASN A 156 16.05 28.60 -85.75
CA ASN A 156 16.48 28.44 -84.36
C ASN A 156 15.58 27.46 -83.59
N THR A 157 16.09 26.25 -83.35
CA THR A 157 15.39 25.17 -82.65
C THR A 157 15.48 25.23 -81.12
N SER A 158 16.26 26.14 -80.52
CA SER A 158 16.33 26.25 -79.05
C SER A 158 14.99 26.67 -78.46
N ARG A 159 14.23 27.48 -79.21
CA ARG A 159 12.88 27.94 -78.89
C ARG A 159 11.83 26.83 -78.92
N PHE A 160 12.16 25.64 -79.40
CA PHE A 160 11.25 24.49 -79.33
C PHE A 160 11.11 23.94 -77.91
N LEU A 161 12.04 24.27 -77.00
CA LEU A 161 12.02 23.87 -75.60
C LEU A 161 11.30 24.88 -74.71
N ASP A 162 11.22 26.14 -75.16
CA ASP A 162 10.47 27.20 -74.47
C ASP A 162 8.99 27.11 -74.87
N ASP A 163 8.09 27.10 -73.89
CA ASP A 163 6.63 26.94 -74.06
C ASP A 163 5.93 28.16 -74.73
N ASP A 164 6.66 29.00 -75.47
CA ASP A 164 6.15 30.23 -76.07
C ASP A 164 6.21 30.23 -77.62
N PRO A 165 5.30 29.49 -78.29
CA PRO A 165 5.28 29.39 -79.75
C PRO A 165 4.76 30.67 -80.45
N VAL A 166 4.18 31.63 -79.73
CA VAL A 166 3.54 32.82 -80.34
C VAL A 166 4.58 33.84 -80.85
N ALA A 167 5.79 33.85 -80.29
CA ALA A 167 6.88 34.68 -80.79
C ALA A 167 7.56 34.14 -82.07
N ALA A 168 7.29 32.89 -82.45
CA ALA A 168 7.96 32.22 -83.58
C ALA A 168 7.33 32.57 -84.93
N THR A 169 6.00 32.76 -85.01
CA THR A 169 5.28 32.96 -86.28
C THR A 169 5.68 34.25 -87.01
N SER A 170 6.00 35.32 -86.27
CA SER A 170 6.41 36.61 -86.88
C SER A 170 7.85 36.62 -87.36
N THR A 171 8.70 35.73 -86.84
CA THR A 171 10.13 35.72 -87.17
C THR A 171 10.36 35.19 -88.59
N TYR A 172 9.69 34.09 -88.94
CA TYR A 172 9.86 33.40 -90.23
C TYR A 172 9.05 34.01 -91.39
N MET A 173 8.17 34.97 -91.05
CA MET A 173 7.33 35.69 -92.00
C MET A 173 7.97 36.98 -92.55
N LYS A 174 9.14 37.38 -92.03
CA LYS A 174 9.85 38.56 -92.53
C LYS A 174 10.34 38.32 -93.95
N GLU A 175 10.23 39.33 -94.82
CA GLU A 175 10.66 39.26 -96.22
C GLU A 175 12.15 38.88 -96.40
N GLU A 176 12.98 39.21 -95.40
CA GLU A 176 14.40 38.89 -95.36
C GLU A 176 14.68 37.41 -95.02
N HIS A 177 13.72 36.69 -94.46
CA HIS A 177 13.94 35.32 -93.99
C HIS A 177 13.98 34.33 -95.17
N ALA A 178 14.93 33.39 -95.14
CA ALA A 178 15.15 32.42 -96.20
C ALA A 178 13.88 31.62 -96.56
N LEU A 179 13.12 31.14 -95.56
CA LEU A 179 11.85 30.44 -95.79
C LEU A 179 10.83 31.30 -96.55
N HIS A 180 10.64 32.55 -96.16
CA HIS A 180 9.69 33.43 -96.83
C HIS A 180 10.08 33.65 -98.31
N GLN A 181 11.36 33.96 -98.57
CA GLN A 181 11.86 34.18 -99.93
C GLN A 181 11.70 32.93 -100.81
N LEU A 182 12.09 31.76 -100.29
CA LEU A 182 12.04 30.50 -101.02
C LEU A 182 10.61 30.11 -101.40
N PHE A 183 9.68 30.19 -100.45
CA PHE A 183 8.30 29.77 -100.71
C PHE A 183 7.52 30.82 -101.53
N SER A 184 7.94 32.09 -101.50
CA SER A 184 7.31 33.15 -102.29
C SER A 184 7.50 32.94 -103.80
N THR A 185 8.51 32.16 -104.20
CA THR A 185 8.74 31.80 -105.62
C THR A 185 7.59 30.99 -106.22
N PHE A 186 6.80 30.29 -105.40
CA PHE A 186 5.68 29.50 -105.86
C PHE A 186 4.37 30.29 -105.88
N GLY A 187 4.22 31.27 -104.99
CA GLY A 187 3.03 32.14 -104.92
C GLY A 187 3.04 33.02 -103.67
N THR A 188 2.08 33.94 -103.57
CA THR A 188 1.98 34.85 -102.42
C THR A 188 1.62 34.10 -101.14
N ILE A 189 2.41 34.30 -100.08
CA ILE A 189 2.25 33.62 -98.79
C ILE A 189 1.35 34.45 -97.86
N SER A 190 0.56 33.76 -97.03
CA SER A 190 -0.29 34.34 -95.98
C SER A 190 0.26 34.09 -94.57
N ALA A 191 0.67 32.85 -94.27
CA ALA A 191 1.17 32.41 -92.96
C ALA A 191 2.32 31.41 -93.13
N ILE A 192 3.38 31.52 -92.32
CA ILE A 192 4.44 30.51 -92.17
C ILE A 192 4.54 30.21 -90.69
N GLU A 193 4.42 28.94 -90.33
CA GLU A 193 4.67 28.48 -88.97
C GLU A 193 5.62 27.30 -88.98
N VAL A 194 6.65 27.40 -88.14
CA VAL A 194 7.68 26.38 -87.94
C VAL A 194 7.36 25.64 -86.65
N VAL A 195 7.29 24.32 -86.74
CA VAL A 195 6.91 23.44 -85.63
C VAL A 195 8.02 22.41 -85.42
N PRO A 196 8.30 21.96 -84.18
CA PRO A 196 9.22 20.86 -83.94
C PRO A 196 8.81 19.64 -84.76
N SER A 197 9.78 18.98 -85.41
CA SER A 197 9.44 17.82 -86.24
C SER A 197 8.85 16.70 -85.39
N THR A 198 7.69 16.21 -85.79
CA THR A 198 6.94 15.14 -85.10
C THR A 198 7.41 13.74 -85.46
N THR A 199 8.56 13.60 -86.13
CA THR A 199 9.07 12.31 -86.63
C THR A 199 9.57 11.33 -85.55
N SER A 200 9.29 11.61 -84.27
CA SER A 200 9.26 10.63 -83.18
C SER A 200 7.85 10.03 -83.07
N SER A 201 7.60 8.93 -83.77
CA SER A 201 6.42 8.08 -83.54
C SER A 201 6.59 7.29 -82.24
N ASP A 202 6.65 7.98 -81.11
CA ASP A 202 6.50 7.40 -79.77
C ASP A 202 5.39 8.19 -79.05
N ASP A 203 4.18 7.64 -79.14
CA ASP A 203 2.99 8.05 -78.39
C ASP A 203 3.04 7.61 -76.91
N THR A 204 4.24 7.42 -76.35
CA THR A 204 4.41 7.01 -74.94
C THR A 204 5.38 7.82 -74.11
N ASP A 205 6.08 8.83 -74.64
CA ASP A 205 6.81 9.81 -73.81
C ASP A 205 7.16 11.08 -74.63
N ALA A 206 6.14 11.84 -75.03
CA ALA A 206 6.26 12.99 -75.95
C ALA A 206 6.96 14.25 -75.38
N ALA A 207 7.63 14.17 -74.23
CA ALA A 207 8.30 15.32 -73.61
C ALA A 207 9.83 15.35 -73.75
N SER A 208 10.50 14.23 -74.05
CA SER A 208 11.96 14.11 -73.82
C SER A 208 12.85 13.92 -75.06
N ALA A 209 12.31 13.92 -76.29
CA ALA A 209 13.14 13.84 -77.50
C ALA A 209 12.62 14.71 -78.67
N LYS A 210 12.36 16.00 -78.42
CA LYS A 210 12.19 16.98 -79.51
C LYS A 210 13.49 17.02 -80.33
N SER A 211 13.46 16.56 -81.58
CA SER A 211 14.61 16.66 -82.47
C SER A 211 14.94 18.14 -82.71
N THR A 212 16.13 18.58 -82.32
CA THR A 212 16.61 19.95 -82.53
C THR A 212 17.28 20.15 -83.88
N SER A 213 17.29 19.14 -84.77
CA SER A 213 17.95 19.21 -86.07
C SER A 213 16.99 19.29 -87.26
N LEU A 214 15.73 18.86 -87.08
CA LEU A 214 14.68 18.86 -88.10
C LEU A 214 13.46 19.65 -87.64
N PHE A 215 12.75 20.26 -88.57
CA PHE A 215 11.48 20.93 -88.31
C PHE A 215 10.42 20.55 -89.35
N ASP A 216 9.17 20.67 -88.95
CA ASP A 216 8.03 20.60 -89.85
C ASP A 216 7.54 22.04 -90.12
N LEU A 217 7.07 22.29 -91.34
CA LEU A 217 6.73 23.62 -91.82
C LEU A 217 5.31 23.64 -92.37
N TYR A 218 4.50 24.59 -91.88
CA TYR A 218 3.20 24.90 -92.45
C TYR A 218 3.30 26.21 -93.22
N VAL A 219 3.03 26.16 -94.52
CA VAL A 219 3.03 27.33 -95.40
C VAL A 219 1.64 27.51 -96.00
N GLN A 220 1.00 28.63 -95.67
CA GLN A 220 -0.30 29.00 -96.20
C GLN A 220 -0.13 29.95 -97.39
N PHE A 221 -0.70 29.63 -98.54
CA PHE A 221 -0.70 30.44 -99.76
C PHE A 221 -2.02 31.19 -99.93
N LYS A 222 -1.98 32.37 -100.55
CA LYS A 222 -3.18 33.15 -100.90
C LYS A 222 -3.86 32.64 -102.18
N THR A 223 -3.16 31.84 -103.01
CA THR A 223 -3.67 31.39 -104.29
C THR A 223 -3.48 29.88 -104.47
N TYR A 224 -4.48 29.23 -105.08
CA TYR A 224 -4.45 27.78 -105.34
C TYR A 224 -3.31 27.38 -106.29
N GLU A 225 -2.98 28.29 -107.21
CA GLU A 225 -1.84 28.13 -108.11
C GLU A 225 -0.52 27.99 -107.33
N GLY A 226 -0.35 28.74 -106.23
CA GLY A 226 0.83 28.63 -105.38
C GLY A 226 0.95 27.27 -104.68
N VAL A 227 -0.17 26.75 -104.16
CA VAL A 227 -0.25 25.41 -103.58
C VAL A 227 0.11 24.33 -104.62
N ARG A 228 -0.46 24.44 -105.83
CA ARG A 228 -0.17 23.50 -106.92
C ARG A 228 1.27 23.57 -107.40
N LYS A 229 1.86 24.77 -107.51
CA LYS A 229 3.26 24.95 -107.87
C LYS A 229 4.20 24.36 -106.83
N VAL A 230 3.96 24.64 -105.54
CA VAL A 230 4.73 24.03 -104.43
C VAL A 230 4.63 22.53 -104.48
N LEU A 231 3.42 21.98 -104.53
CA LEU A 231 3.25 20.54 -104.46
C LEU A 231 3.80 19.87 -105.73
N SER A 232 3.58 20.42 -106.92
CA SER A 232 4.20 19.88 -108.13
C SER A 232 5.74 19.92 -108.10
N ALA A 233 6.34 20.91 -107.44
CA ALA A 233 7.79 21.03 -107.33
C ALA A 233 8.37 20.10 -106.24
N LEU A 234 7.71 20.01 -105.08
CA LEU A 234 8.18 19.27 -103.91
C LEU A 234 7.66 17.83 -103.85
N THR A 235 6.62 17.51 -104.60
CA THR A 235 6.02 16.17 -104.66
C THR A 235 5.90 15.70 -106.10
N ASP A 236 6.48 14.54 -106.35
CA ASP A 236 6.28 13.75 -107.55
C ASP A 236 6.29 12.31 -107.08
N GLY A 237 5.17 11.91 -106.47
CA GLY A 237 5.02 10.64 -105.76
C GLY A 237 6.22 10.32 -104.88
N GLY A 238 6.64 11.17 -103.94
CA GLY A 238 7.76 10.87 -103.01
C GLY A 238 9.18 10.77 -103.60
N SER A 239 9.36 10.97 -104.91
CA SER A 239 10.66 10.87 -105.61
C SER A 239 11.45 12.17 -105.66
N ARG A 240 10.96 13.24 -104.99
CA ARG A 240 11.65 14.54 -104.91
C ARG A 240 12.51 14.60 -103.67
N VAL A 241 13.72 15.12 -103.86
CA VAL A 241 14.73 15.13 -102.80
C VAL A 241 15.42 16.48 -102.78
N LEU A 242 15.71 16.96 -101.59
CA LEU A 242 16.50 18.16 -101.37
C LEU A 242 17.95 17.77 -101.16
N CYS A 243 18.84 18.36 -101.95
CA CYS A 243 20.27 18.17 -101.88
C CYS A 243 21.00 19.51 -102.01
N HIS A 244 22.25 19.55 -101.57
CA HIS A 244 23.09 20.73 -101.67
C HIS A 244 24.17 20.53 -102.75
N THR A 245 24.38 21.51 -103.63
CA THR A 245 25.34 21.43 -104.75
C THR A 245 26.77 21.11 -104.30
N SER A 246 27.23 21.75 -103.22
CA SER A 246 28.56 21.52 -102.62
C SER A 246 28.68 20.24 -101.77
N HIS A 247 27.56 19.66 -101.33
CA HIS A 247 27.54 18.54 -100.38
C HIS A 247 26.52 17.47 -100.81
N VAL A 248 26.80 16.82 -101.94
CA VAL A 248 25.93 15.79 -102.55
C VAL A 248 25.66 14.60 -101.60
N LYS A 249 26.46 14.43 -100.54
CA LYS A 249 26.29 13.39 -99.51
C LYS A 249 25.16 13.67 -98.50
N LEU A 250 24.70 14.93 -98.39
CA LEU A 250 23.59 15.30 -97.51
C LEU A 250 22.30 15.36 -98.33
N PHE A 251 21.33 14.55 -97.91
CA PHE A 251 20.15 14.23 -98.69
C PHE A 251 18.93 14.23 -97.76
N VAL A 252 17.86 14.91 -98.17
CA VAL A 252 16.60 14.95 -97.42
C VAL A 252 15.45 14.62 -98.36
N PRO A 253 14.70 13.52 -98.12
CA PRO A 253 13.49 13.26 -98.89
C PRO A 253 12.46 14.34 -98.59
N LEU A 254 11.88 14.93 -99.63
CA LEU A 254 10.85 15.96 -99.47
C LEU A 254 9.50 15.28 -99.33
N VAL A 255 8.81 15.56 -98.22
CA VAL A 255 7.45 15.10 -97.97
C VAL A 255 6.60 16.33 -97.76
N ALA A 256 5.85 16.72 -98.79
CA ALA A 256 4.88 17.80 -98.73
C ALA A 256 3.47 17.25 -98.98
N GLN A 257 2.48 17.81 -98.31
CA GLN A 257 1.07 17.45 -98.49
C GLN A 257 0.18 18.63 -98.13
N VAL A 258 -1.07 18.62 -98.58
CA VAL A 258 -2.07 19.58 -98.09
C VAL A 258 -2.29 19.35 -96.59
N ASP A 259 -2.47 20.43 -95.83
CA ASP A 259 -2.77 20.35 -94.41
C ASP A 259 -4.16 19.77 -94.15
N THR A 260 -4.20 18.57 -93.58
CA THR A 260 -5.42 17.88 -93.14
C THR A 260 -5.72 18.09 -91.65
N THR A 261 -4.88 18.85 -90.93
CA THR A 261 -4.97 19.02 -89.47
C THR A 261 -5.59 20.36 -89.05
N GLU A 262 -5.83 21.24 -90.02
CA GLU A 262 -6.29 22.62 -89.80
C GLU A 262 -5.39 23.40 -88.82
N TYR A 263 -4.08 23.15 -88.86
CA TYR A 263 -3.15 23.60 -87.84
C TYR A 263 -3.14 25.13 -87.72
N LEU A 264 -3.24 25.82 -88.85
CA LEU A 264 -3.30 27.28 -88.97
C LEU A 264 -4.75 27.83 -88.97
N SER A 265 -5.75 27.06 -88.57
CA SER A 265 -7.13 27.57 -88.43
C SER A 265 -7.30 28.42 -87.16
N ASP A 266 -8.19 29.41 -87.23
CA ASP A 266 -8.52 30.27 -86.08
C ASP A 266 -9.00 29.48 -84.85
N ALA A 267 -9.77 28.40 -85.08
CA ALA A 267 -10.28 27.56 -84.01
C ALA A 267 -9.15 26.83 -83.27
N LYS A 268 -8.20 26.24 -84.01
CA LYS A 268 -7.05 25.56 -83.42
C LYS A 268 -6.08 26.54 -82.75
N ILE A 269 -5.89 27.72 -83.32
CA ILE A 269 -5.09 28.78 -82.69
C ILE A 269 -5.70 29.18 -81.33
N ARG A 270 -7.03 29.39 -81.24
CA ARG A 270 -7.69 29.70 -79.96
C ARG A 270 -7.62 28.55 -78.96
N GLN A 271 -7.82 27.30 -79.42
CA GLN A 271 -7.73 26.12 -78.56
C GLN A 271 -6.33 26.00 -77.91
N ARG A 272 -5.26 26.22 -78.70
CA ARG A 272 -3.88 26.20 -78.20
C ARG A 272 -3.62 27.30 -77.17
N ARG A 273 -4.16 28.52 -77.38
CA ARG A 273 -4.04 29.63 -76.42
C ARG A 273 -4.72 29.31 -75.09
N PHE A 274 -5.95 28.80 -75.11
CA PHE A 274 -6.67 28.44 -73.89
C PHE A 274 -5.96 27.34 -73.08
N ALA A 275 -5.51 26.27 -73.75
CA ALA A 275 -4.78 25.17 -73.11
C ALA A 275 -3.42 25.59 -72.50
N ARG A 276 -2.85 26.71 -72.96
CA ARG A 276 -1.65 27.31 -72.37
C ARG A 276 -1.99 28.05 -71.08
N ASP A 277 -3.00 28.93 -71.13
CA ASP A 277 -3.35 29.78 -69.98
C ASP A 277 -3.78 28.93 -68.77
N GLN A 278 -4.47 27.80 -69.02
CA GLN A 278 -4.81 26.82 -67.98
C GLN A 278 -3.57 26.21 -67.30
N ARG A 279 -2.55 25.80 -68.07
CA ARG A 279 -1.32 25.21 -67.53
C ARG A 279 -0.52 26.19 -66.67
N ILE A 280 -0.49 27.47 -67.08
CA ILE A 280 0.18 28.54 -66.33
C ILE A 280 -0.49 28.72 -64.95
N HIS A 281 -1.83 28.75 -64.91
CA HIS A 281 -2.57 28.88 -63.66
C HIS A 281 -2.36 27.69 -62.70
N GLU A 282 -2.37 26.45 -63.21
CA GLU A 282 -2.15 25.26 -62.39
C GLU A 282 -0.75 25.22 -61.77
N HIS A 283 0.28 25.64 -62.52
CA HIS A 283 1.65 25.70 -62.01
C HIS A 283 1.80 26.75 -60.88
N GLN A 284 1.14 27.90 -61.01
CA GLN A 284 1.13 28.95 -59.97
C GLN A 284 0.41 28.48 -58.69
N ALA A 285 -0.72 27.79 -58.81
CA ALA A 285 -1.46 27.26 -57.66
C ALA A 285 -0.65 26.22 -56.87
N LYS A 286 0.07 25.32 -57.56
CA LYS A 286 0.94 24.32 -56.91
C LYS A 286 2.10 24.96 -56.14
N ALA A 287 2.72 26.01 -56.70
CA ALA A 287 3.80 26.72 -56.03
C ALA A 287 3.34 27.46 -54.75
N ALA A 288 2.16 28.07 -54.78
CA ALA A 288 1.58 28.74 -53.61
C ALA A 288 1.24 27.75 -52.48
N ALA A 289 0.68 26.58 -52.81
CA ALA A 289 0.37 25.54 -51.83
C ALA A 289 1.63 24.99 -51.13
N ALA A 290 2.72 24.78 -51.89
CA ALA A 290 4.00 24.34 -51.31
C ALA A 290 4.61 25.36 -50.34
N SER A 291 4.53 26.66 -50.66
CA SER A 291 5.02 27.72 -49.77
C SER A 291 4.21 27.84 -48.48
N ALA A 292 2.89 27.65 -48.55
CA ALA A 292 2.02 27.66 -47.37
C ALA A 292 2.29 26.45 -46.45
N ALA A 293 2.52 25.26 -47.02
CA ALA A 293 2.85 24.05 -46.25
C ALA A 293 4.18 24.17 -45.48
N GLU A 294 5.22 24.77 -46.09
CA GLU A 294 6.50 24.94 -45.40
C GLU A 294 6.43 25.95 -44.24
N LYS A 295 5.64 27.03 -44.40
CA LYS A 295 5.40 27.99 -43.31
C LYS A 295 4.66 27.33 -42.14
N ALA A 296 3.65 26.51 -42.41
CA ALA A 296 2.94 25.76 -41.36
C ALA A 296 3.87 24.79 -40.62
N ARG A 297 4.80 24.13 -41.34
CA ARG A 297 5.80 23.24 -40.75
C ARG A 297 6.76 23.99 -39.82
N GLN A 298 7.24 25.17 -40.23
CA GLN A 298 8.13 26.00 -39.40
C GLN A 298 7.44 26.45 -38.10
N VAL A 299 6.19 26.94 -38.18
CA VAL A 299 5.41 27.33 -37.00
C VAL A 299 5.20 26.14 -36.05
N SER A 300 4.92 24.95 -36.58
CA SER A 300 4.78 23.74 -35.76
C SER A 300 6.08 23.35 -35.03
N VAL A 301 7.24 23.56 -35.65
CA VAL A 301 8.55 23.25 -35.03
C VAL A 301 8.86 24.27 -33.94
N GLU A 302 8.60 25.55 -34.15
CA GLU A 302 8.79 26.60 -33.14
C GLU A 302 7.90 26.37 -31.91
N GLN A 303 6.62 26.06 -32.12
CA GLN A 303 5.69 25.74 -31.03
C GLN A 303 6.11 24.50 -30.25
N ALA A 304 6.55 23.44 -30.94
CA ALA A 304 7.04 22.22 -30.28
C ALA A 304 8.34 22.48 -29.48
N THR A 305 9.22 23.33 -29.99
CA THR A 305 10.49 23.69 -29.32
C THR A 305 10.24 24.49 -28.05
N ALA A 306 9.25 25.38 -28.04
CA ALA A 306 8.87 26.14 -26.84
C ALA A 306 8.35 25.25 -25.69
N LEU A 307 7.77 24.09 -26.01
CA LEU A 307 7.20 23.16 -25.02
C LEU A 307 8.22 22.16 -24.45
N LEU A 308 9.44 22.09 -25.00
CA LEU A 308 10.48 21.15 -24.53
C LEU A 308 10.83 21.33 -23.06
N GLY A 309 11.01 22.57 -22.60
CA GLY A 309 11.38 22.84 -21.20
C GLY A 309 10.32 22.33 -20.23
N LEU A 310 9.05 22.71 -20.46
CA LEU A 310 7.92 22.32 -19.61
C LEU A 310 7.74 20.81 -19.54
N LEU A 311 7.83 20.11 -20.68
CA LEU A 311 7.68 18.65 -20.72
C LEU A 311 8.87 17.91 -20.10
N GLY A 312 10.05 18.53 -20.09
CA GLY A 312 11.22 18.02 -19.37
C GLY A 312 11.03 18.10 -17.86
N ASP A 313 10.60 19.25 -17.36
CA ASP A 313 10.31 19.47 -15.95
C ASP A 313 9.21 18.50 -15.45
N ASP A 314 8.12 18.34 -16.23
CA ASP A 314 7.04 17.38 -15.94
C ASP A 314 7.54 15.93 -15.87
N LEU A 315 8.49 15.56 -16.73
CA LEU A 315 9.07 14.21 -16.74
C LEU A 315 9.93 13.96 -15.50
N ASP A 316 10.75 14.93 -15.10
CA ASP A 316 11.61 14.82 -13.93
C ASP A 316 10.77 14.71 -12.64
N GLU A 317 9.71 15.53 -12.50
CA GLU A 317 8.79 15.46 -11.35
C GLU A 317 8.11 14.09 -11.24
N VAL A 318 7.53 13.60 -12.35
CA VAL A 318 6.82 12.31 -12.36
C VAL A 318 7.78 11.14 -12.17
N ALA A 319 9.03 11.23 -12.64
CA ALA A 319 10.05 10.22 -12.42
C ALA A 319 10.47 10.14 -10.93
N ASP A 320 10.66 11.28 -10.28
CA ASP A 320 10.98 11.34 -8.84
C ASP A 320 9.88 10.71 -7.99
N ASP A 321 8.61 10.98 -8.31
CA ASP A 321 7.47 10.40 -7.60
C ASP A 321 7.33 8.90 -7.85
N ALA A 322 7.57 8.44 -9.08
CA ALA A 322 7.61 7.02 -9.40
C ALA A 322 8.72 6.28 -8.62
N ILE A 323 9.91 6.90 -8.45
CA ILE A 323 11.01 6.35 -7.65
C ILE A 323 10.62 6.24 -6.17
N LYS A 324 10.08 7.31 -5.58
CA LYS A 324 9.65 7.32 -4.17
C LYS A 324 8.59 6.25 -3.88
N LEU A 325 7.72 5.97 -4.86
CA LEU A 325 6.63 4.99 -4.74
C LEU A 325 7.00 3.59 -5.26
N SER A 326 8.24 3.37 -5.71
CA SER A 326 8.73 2.09 -6.22
C SER A 326 7.91 1.54 -7.40
N VAL A 327 7.34 2.44 -8.22
CA VAL A 327 6.54 2.07 -9.40
C VAL A 327 7.45 1.50 -10.50
N GLY A 328 6.93 0.60 -11.32
CA GLY A 328 7.65 0.02 -12.45
C GLY A 328 8.32 1.10 -13.32
N LEU A 329 9.64 1.02 -13.47
CA LEU A 329 10.45 1.99 -14.24
C LEU A 329 10.25 1.88 -15.76
N THR A 330 9.41 0.97 -16.23
CA THR A 330 9.17 0.69 -17.64
C THR A 330 8.47 1.84 -18.35
N GLU A 331 7.42 2.38 -17.75
CA GLU A 331 6.62 3.47 -18.28
C GLU A 331 7.39 4.80 -18.21
N VAL A 332 8.14 5.03 -17.12
CA VAL A 332 9.04 6.20 -16.97
C VAL A 332 10.12 6.18 -18.07
N LYS A 333 10.72 5.02 -18.36
CA LYS A 333 11.69 4.86 -19.45
C LYS A 333 11.06 5.12 -20.82
N ALA A 334 9.81 4.71 -21.04
CA ALA A 334 9.09 4.98 -22.28
C ALA A 334 8.81 6.48 -22.47
N ALA A 335 8.40 7.19 -21.39
CA ALA A 335 8.22 8.63 -21.41
C ALA A 335 9.55 9.38 -21.66
N ALA A 336 10.64 8.94 -21.03
CA ALA A 336 11.97 9.49 -21.28
C ALA A 336 12.46 9.26 -22.72
N ALA A 337 12.17 8.09 -23.30
CA ALA A 337 12.48 7.81 -24.70
C ALA A 337 11.67 8.68 -25.67
N ALA A 338 10.37 8.88 -25.40
CA ALA A 338 9.53 9.78 -26.17
C ALA A 338 10.02 11.24 -26.09
N TYR A 339 10.43 11.69 -24.89
CA TYR A 339 10.99 13.02 -24.70
C TYR A 339 12.32 13.20 -25.44
N ALA A 340 13.20 12.18 -25.43
CA ALA A 340 14.44 12.19 -26.20
C ALA A 340 14.17 12.28 -27.72
N ALA A 341 13.14 11.60 -28.22
CA ALA A 341 12.70 11.69 -29.62
C ALA A 341 12.18 13.09 -29.98
N LEU A 342 11.37 13.71 -29.11
CA LEU A 342 10.91 15.09 -29.27
C LEU A 342 12.08 16.09 -29.30
N LYS A 343 13.09 15.90 -28.42
CA LYS A 343 14.30 16.73 -28.39
C LYS A 343 15.14 16.61 -29.66
N ALA A 344 15.20 15.43 -30.26
CA ALA A 344 15.92 15.18 -31.51
C ALA A 344 15.19 15.74 -32.74
N ALA A 345 13.85 15.68 -32.76
CA ALA A 345 13.01 16.14 -33.86
C ALA A 345 11.73 16.83 -33.35
N PRO A 346 11.77 18.15 -33.10
CA PRO A 346 10.65 18.88 -32.53
C PRO A 346 9.46 18.92 -33.49
N SER A 347 8.32 18.38 -33.06
CA SER A 347 7.05 18.46 -33.78
C SER A 347 5.87 18.35 -32.81
N MET A 348 4.71 18.88 -33.19
CA MET A 348 3.52 18.82 -32.35
C MET A 348 2.99 17.40 -32.16
N GLU A 349 3.24 16.49 -33.11
CA GLU A 349 2.92 15.06 -32.97
C GLU A 349 3.77 14.38 -31.88
N GLN A 350 5.07 14.70 -31.84
CA GLN A 350 5.97 14.21 -30.79
C GLN A 350 5.60 14.81 -29.42
N VAL A 351 5.19 16.08 -29.36
CA VAL A 351 4.66 16.70 -28.12
C VAL A 351 3.44 15.93 -27.61
N ALA A 352 2.50 15.57 -28.48
CA ALA A 352 1.33 14.79 -28.08
C ALA A 352 1.72 13.39 -27.57
N THR A 353 2.73 12.77 -28.19
CA THR A 353 3.25 11.46 -27.77
C THR A 353 3.88 11.52 -26.37
N VAL A 354 4.68 12.55 -26.08
CA VAL A 354 5.28 12.75 -24.75
C VAL A 354 4.20 12.95 -23.69
N ARG A 355 3.20 13.80 -23.95
CA ARG A 355 2.09 14.04 -23.01
C ARG A 355 1.31 12.77 -22.70
N LEU A 356 1.00 11.96 -23.71
CA LEU A 356 0.31 10.68 -23.50
C LEU A 356 1.13 9.71 -22.65
N ALA A 357 2.45 9.67 -22.86
CA ALA A 357 3.35 8.85 -22.05
C ALA A 357 3.39 9.33 -20.60
N LEU A 358 3.52 10.65 -20.36
CA LEU A 358 3.49 11.25 -19.03
C LEU A 358 2.16 10.99 -18.29
N ASP A 359 1.02 11.15 -18.96
CA ASP A 359 -0.31 10.84 -18.39
C ASP A 359 -0.43 9.38 -17.96
N THR A 360 0.17 8.47 -18.72
CA THR A 360 0.18 7.04 -18.39
C THR A 360 1.00 6.77 -17.13
N VAL A 361 2.16 7.41 -16.99
CA VAL A 361 2.98 7.31 -15.78
C VAL A 361 2.23 7.92 -14.58
N ARG A 362 1.62 9.10 -14.75
CA ARG A 362 0.86 9.77 -13.68
C ARG A 362 -0.28 8.89 -13.14
N LYS A 363 -1.03 8.21 -14.02
CA LYS A 363 -2.07 7.24 -13.61
C LYS A 363 -1.50 6.06 -12.81
N GLN A 364 -0.32 5.56 -13.17
CA GLN A 364 0.34 4.49 -12.41
C GLN A 364 0.82 4.98 -11.04
N VAL A 365 1.37 6.20 -10.98
CA VAL A 365 1.75 6.88 -9.73
C VAL A 365 0.53 7.05 -8.83
N GLU A 366 -0.59 7.58 -9.34
CA GLU A 366 -1.84 7.73 -8.59
C GLU A 366 -2.35 6.40 -8.05
N LYS A 367 -2.32 5.34 -8.88
CA LYS A 367 -2.70 3.98 -8.45
C LYS A 367 -1.77 3.47 -7.34
N ALA A 368 -0.47 3.67 -7.46
CA ALA A 368 0.49 3.26 -6.44
C ALA A 368 0.32 4.02 -5.11
N VAL A 369 -0.06 5.31 -5.16
CA VAL A 369 -0.44 6.09 -3.98
C VAL A 369 -1.66 5.46 -3.31
N GLN A 370 -2.70 5.11 -4.07
CA GLN A 370 -3.89 4.45 -3.55
C GLN A 370 -3.57 3.08 -2.95
N ASP A 371 -2.77 2.25 -3.64
CA ASP A 371 -2.38 0.93 -3.17
C ASP A 371 -1.54 1.02 -1.88
N LYS A 372 -0.68 2.03 -1.75
CA LYS A 372 0.08 2.30 -0.53
C LYS A 372 -0.84 2.73 0.62
N ALA A 373 -1.76 3.67 0.37
CA ALA A 373 -2.74 4.10 1.36
C ALA A 373 -3.61 2.93 1.85
N GLU A 374 -4.04 2.04 0.95
CA GLU A 374 -4.82 0.86 1.33
C GLU A 374 -3.98 -0.19 2.08
N LYS A 375 -2.69 -0.36 1.74
CA LYS A 375 -1.76 -1.19 2.54
C LYS A 375 -1.58 -0.63 3.95
N ASP A 376 -1.40 0.68 4.09
CA ASP A 376 -1.26 1.33 5.39
C ASP A 376 -2.56 1.22 6.20
N ALA A 377 -3.71 1.39 5.56
CA ALA A 377 -5.02 1.18 6.18
C ALA A 377 -5.23 -0.29 6.59
N ALA A 378 -4.83 -1.26 5.75
CA ALA A 378 -4.90 -2.68 6.08
C ALA A 378 -3.98 -3.05 7.25
N ALA A 379 -2.79 -2.45 7.34
CA ALA A 379 -1.90 -2.61 8.49
C ALA A 379 -2.54 -2.06 9.78
N GLN A 380 -3.19 -0.89 9.71
CA GLN A 380 -3.96 -0.33 10.82
C GLN A 380 -5.11 -1.25 11.25
N ARG A 381 -5.94 -1.71 10.29
CA ARG A 381 -7.03 -2.67 10.57
C ARG A 381 -6.50 -3.97 11.22
N ALA A 382 -5.33 -4.46 10.80
CA ALA A 382 -4.69 -5.62 11.44
C ALA A 382 -4.22 -5.32 12.87
N THR A 383 -3.69 -4.14 13.16
CA THR A 383 -3.36 -3.74 14.54
C THR A 383 -4.60 -3.61 15.42
N TRP A 384 -5.69 -3.03 14.90
CA TRP A 384 -6.98 -2.95 15.58
C TRP A 384 -7.58 -4.32 15.90
N ALA A 385 -7.54 -5.25 14.94
CA ALA A 385 -7.97 -6.62 15.16
C ALA A 385 -7.19 -7.29 16.31
N LYS A 386 -5.87 -7.14 16.34
CA LYS A 386 -5.02 -7.67 17.42
C LYS A 386 -5.37 -7.04 18.78
N GLN A 387 -5.68 -5.75 18.82
CA GLN A 387 -6.07 -5.07 20.06
C GLN A 387 -7.41 -5.57 20.59
N VAL A 388 -8.41 -5.69 19.73
CA VAL A 388 -9.74 -6.23 20.04
C VAL A 388 -9.64 -7.67 20.53
N ASP A 389 -8.90 -8.52 19.81
CA ASP A 389 -8.74 -9.93 20.14
C ASP A 389 -8.03 -10.12 21.48
N LYS A 390 -6.97 -9.33 21.75
CA LYS A 390 -6.27 -9.33 23.03
C LYS A 390 -7.21 -8.93 24.18
N ALA A 391 -8.01 -7.87 24.02
CA ALA A 391 -8.94 -7.41 25.04
C ALA A 391 -10.05 -8.43 25.30
N ALA A 392 -10.64 -8.98 24.24
CA ALA A 392 -11.65 -10.03 24.30
C ALA A 392 -11.14 -11.30 25.01
N THR A 393 -9.90 -11.70 24.71
CA THR A 393 -9.25 -12.86 25.34
C THR A 393 -9.01 -12.63 26.83
N VAL A 394 -8.49 -11.45 27.21
CA VAL A 394 -8.31 -11.08 28.63
C VAL A 394 -9.64 -11.05 29.38
N ALA A 395 -10.69 -10.47 28.79
CA ALA A 395 -12.03 -10.46 29.40
C ALA A 395 -12.54 -11.89 29.63
N ARG A 396 -12.45 -12.76 28.61
CA ARG A 396 -12.94 -14.14 28.66
C ARG A 396 -12.16 -15.01 29.65
N GLU A 397 -10.84 -15.05 29.54
CA GLU A 397 -9.98 -16.00 30.26
C GLU A 397 -9.68 -15.59 31.71
N LEU A 398 -9.63 -14.29 31.99
CA LEU A 398 -9.28 -13.80 33.34
C LEU A 398 -10.50 -13.29 34.11
N LYS A 399 -11.24 -12.34 33.56
CA LYS A 399 -12.34 -11.68 34.30
C LYS A 399 -13.57 -12.59 34.36
N LEU A 400 -14.15 -12.92 33.21
CA LEU A 400 -15.42 -13.65 33.13
C LEU A 400 -15.31 -15.10 33.60
N ALA A 401 -14.21 -15.80 33.31
CA ALA A 401 -13.98 -17.13 33.86
C ALA A 401 -13.91 -17.14 35.40
N ARG A 402 -13.29 -16.11 36.00
CA ARG A 402 -13.23 -15.95 37.45
C ARG A 402 -14.62 -15.66 38.04
N LEU A 403 -15.38 -14.76 37.43
CA LEU A 403 -16.76 -14.45 37.86
C LEU A 403 -17.66 -15.66 37.76
N HIS A 404 -17.57 -16.43 36.68
CA HIS A 404 -18.35 -17.65 36.51
C HIS A 404 -18.04 -18.65 37.62
N LYS A 405 -16.74 -18.86 37.90
CA LYS A 405 -16.32 -19.71 39.02
C LYS A 405 -16.83 -19.21 40.37
N GLN A 406 -16.79 -17.90 40.62
CA GLN A 406 -17.30 -17.30 41.86
C GLN A 406 -18.81 -17.52 42.02
N LEU A 407 -19.59 -17.27 40.97
CA LEU A 407 -21.04 -17.49 41.00
C LEU A 407 -21.39 -18.95 41.22
N THR A 408 -20.71 -19.89 40.54
CA THR A 408 -20.92 -21.33 40.73
C THR A 408 -20.55 -21.77 42.15
N GLN A 409 -19.43 -21.30 42.69
CA GLN A 409 -19.03 -21.60 44.07
C GLN A 409 -20.04 -21.07 45.10
N ALA A 410 -20.60 -19.88 44.87
CA ALA A 410 -21.62 -19.30 45.75
C ALA A 410 -22.92 -20.10 45.67
N LYS A 411 -23.36 -20.47 44.45
CA LYS A 411 -24.49 -21.39 44.25
C LYS A 411 -24.28 -22.70 45.03
N ASP A 412 -23.14 -23.35 44.85
CA ASP A 412 -22.87 -24.63 45.53
C ASP A 412 -22.86 -24.48 47.07
N SER A 413 -22.21 -23.42 47.58
CA SER A 413 -22.08 -23.17 49.03
C SER A 413 -23.40 -22.82 49.71
N PHE A 414 -24.32 -22.19 48.99
CA PHE A 414 -25.63 -21.77 49.47
C PHE A 414 -26.77 -22.51 48.75
N SER A 415 -26.54 -23.76 48.35
CA SER A 415 -27.47 -24.54 47.52
C SER A 415 -28.88 -24.65 48.09
N ASP A 416 -29.00 -24.73 49.42
CA ASP A 416 -30.28 -24.74 50.14
C ASP A 416 -31.09 -23.45 49.96
N TYR A 417 -30.43 -22.33 49.63
CA TYR A 417 -31.04 -20.99 49.59
C TYR A 417 -31.08 -20.37 48.19
N ILE A 418 -30.55 -21.03 47.15
CA ILE A 418 -30.58 -20.48 45.78
C ILE A 418 -32.02 -20.20 45.30
N SER A 419 -32.96 -21.04 45.73
CA SER A 419 -34.38 -20.93 45.37
C SER A 419 -35.17 -19.93 46.24
N HIS A 420 -34.48 -19.23 47.15
CA HIS A 420 -35.10 -18.26 48.05
C HIS A 420 -35.59 -17.01 47.30
N VAL A 421 -36.78 -16.52 47.66
CA VAL A 421 -37.44 -15.39 46.98
C VAL A 421 -36.56 -14.14 46.90
N ALA A 422 -35.71 -13.93 47.90
CA ALA A 422 -34.80 -12.79 47.99
C ALA A 422 -33.60 -12.82 47.03
N VAL A 423 -33.33 -13.94 46.33
CA VAL A 423 -32.13 -14.12 45.50
C VAL A 423 -32.42 -14.69 44.11
N VAL A 424 -33.54 -15.39 43.90
CA VAL A 424 -33.85 -16.07 42.62
C VAL A 424 -33.77 -15.12 41.42
N ALA A 425 -34.30 -13.90 41.53
CA ALA A 425 -34.25 -12.90 40.47
C ALA A 425 -32.82 -12.42 40.21
N ASP A 426 -32.06 -12.14 41.28
CA ASP A 426 -30.68 -11.67 41.19
C ASP A 426 -29.77 -12.75 40.58
N VAL A 427 -29.98 -14.03 40.94
CA VAL A 427 -29.24 -15.17 40.36
C VAL A 427 -29.49 -15.27 38.87
N ALA A 428 -30.75 -15.14 38.43
CA ALA A 428 -31.10 -15.16 37.02
C ALA A 428 -30.47 -13.96 36.26
N ALA A 429 -30.52 -12.77 36.85
CA ALA A 429 -29.91 -11.56 36.29
C ALA A 429 -28.38 -11.69 36.18
N ALA A 430 -27.71 -12.27 37.18
CA ALA A 430 -26.28 -12.52 37.14
C ALA A 430 -25.88 -13.56 36.09
N ASP A 431 -26.67 -14.63 35.91
CA ASP A 431 -26.44 -15.61 34.84
C ASP A 431 -26.62 -14.96 33.45
N GLU A 432 -27.64 -14.10 33.28
CA GLU A 432 -27.88 -13.38 32.03
C GLU A 432 -26.76 -12.38 31.73
N ALA A 433 -26.39 -11.53 32.69
CA ALA A 433 -25.30 -10.57 32.53
C ALA A 433 -23.98 -11.26 32.17
N LEU A 434 -23.68 -12.39 32.81
CA LEU A 434 -22.49 -13.18 32.52
C LEU A 434 -22.55 -13.82 31.13
N ALA A 435 -23.71 -14.28 30.69
CA ALA A 435 -23.91 -14.80 29.33
C ALA A 435 -23.76 -13.71 28.26
N VAL A 436 -24.30 -12.50 28.49
CA VAL A 436 -24.15 -11.34 27.62
C VAL A 436 -22.69 -10.94 27.51
N ALA A 437 -21.98 -10.81 28.62
CA ALA A 437 -20.57 -10.45 28.63
C ALA A 437 -19.70 -11.53 27.93
N MET A 438 -20.01 -12.82 28.13
CA MET A 438 -19.34 -13.92 27.42
C MET A 438 -19.61 -13.89 25.91
N ALA A 439 -20.84 -13.55 25.50
CA ALA A 439 -21.21 -13.40 24.10
C ALA A 439 -20.48 -12.21 23.45
N SER A 440 -20.39 -11.07 24.14
CA SER A 440 -19.62 -9.91 23.69
C SER A 440 -18.13 -10.22 23.58
N ALA A 441 -17.58 -10.98 24.53
CA ALA A 441 -16.18 -11.41 24.46
C ALA A 441 -15.93 -12.45 23.35
N THR A 442 -16.91 -13.26 22.95
CA THR A 442 -16.73 -14.30 21.89
C THR A 442 -17.02 -13.80 20.49
N LYS A 443 -17.96 -12.86 20.31
CA LYS A 443 -18.23 -12.21 19.03
C LYS A 443 -17.19 -11.11 18.78
N THR A 444 -15.95 -11.49 18.52
CA THR A 444 -14.96 -10.53 18.05
C THR A 444 -15.35 -10.04 16.65
N PRO A 445 -15.39 -8.72 16.41
CA PRO A 445 -15.67 -8.18 15.08
C PRO A 445 -14.64 -8.69 14.07
N SER A 446 -15.13 -9.33 12.99
CA SER A 446 -14.29 -9.92 11.94
C SER A 446 -13.64 -8.84 11.09
N THR A 447 -12.35 -9.03 10.78
CA THR A 447 -11.65 -8.28 9.72
C THR A 447 -11.63 -9.01 8.38
N LYS A 448 -12.17 -10.24 8.33
CA LYS A 448 -12.13 -11.08 7.14
C LYS A 448 -13.51 -11.27 6.52
N ASP A 449 -13.51 -10.98 5.23
CA ASP A 449 -14.42 -11.40 4.16
C ASP A 449 -15.35 -10.30 3.65
N GLY A 450 -14.92 -9.65 2.56
CA GLY A 450 -15.70 -9.26 1.36
C GLY A 450 -16.99 -8.45 1.48
N GLY A 451 -17.53 -8.24 2.68
CA GLY A 451 -18.76 -7.55 2.99
C GLY A 451 -18.55 -6.80 4.29
N THR A 452 -18.49 -5.48 4.19
CA THR A 452 -18.50 -4.53 5.32
C THR A 452 -17.73 -5.01 6.56
N SER A 453 -16.40 -4.91 6.52
CA SER A 453 -15.58 -5.00 7.73
C SER A 453 -16.20 -4.09 8.81
N THR A 454 -16.44 -4.62 10.00
CA THR A 454 -17.03 -3.84 11.11
C THR A 454 -15.98 -2.97 11.82
N LEU A 455 -14.71 -3.08 11.44
CA LEU A 455 -13.58 -2.32 11.98
C LEU A 455 -12.94 -1.49 10.87
N ASN A 456 -13.68 -0.51 10.36
CA ASN A 456 -13.19 0.37 9.30
C ASN A 456 -12.58 1.66 9.86
N LYS A 457 -12.94 2.03 11.09
CA LYS A 457 -12.48 3.24 11.76
C LYS A 457 -12.03 2.95 13.19
N ALA A 458 -11.19 3.83 13.73
CA ALA A 458 -10.76 3.77 15.12
C ALA A 458 -11.95 3.88 16.12
N GLU A 459 -13.01 4.58 15.72
CA GLU A 459 -14.26 4.70 16.48
C GLU A 459 -14.93 3.34 16.70
N ASP A 460 -14.89 2.45 15.71
CA ASP A 460 -15.49 1.11 15.81
C ASP A 460 -14.79 0.26 16.88
N VAL A 461 -13.46 0.36 16.94
CA VAL A 461 -12.63 -0.31 17.96
C VAL A 461 -12.97 0.22 19.34
N GLN A 462 -13.04 1.54 19.50
CA GLN A 462 -13.36 2.16 20.79
C GLN A 462 -14.78 1.81 21.25
N ALA A 463 -15.76 1.82 20.34
CA ALA A 463 -17.13 1.44 20.64
C ALA A 463 -17.23 -0.02 21.11
N TYR A 464 -16.54 -0.95 20.44
CA TYR A 464 -16.48 -2.35 20.87
C TYR A 464 -15.82 -2.50 22.25
N LEU A 465 -14.65 -1.88 22.46
CA LEU A 465 -13.91 -2.00 23.72
C LEU A 465 -14.71 -1.40 24.90
N LYS A 466 -15.38 -0.27 24.67
CA LYS A 466 -16.24 0.37 25.67
C LYS A 466 -17.41 -0.54 26.04
N LYS A 467 -18.11 -1.08 25.03
CA LYS A 467 -19.22 -2.00 25.26
C LYS A 467 -18.78 -3.27 25.98
N LEU A 468 -17.63 -3.85 25.60
CA LEU A 468 -17.09 -5.02 26.27
C LEU A 468 -16.78 -4.75 27.75
N ASP A 469 -16.25 -3.57 28.09
CA ASP A 469 -15.98 -3.21 29.47
C ASP A 469 -17.29 -2.95 30.24
N GLU A 470 -18.26 -2.26 29.64
CA GLU A 470 -19.62 -2.06 30.19
C GLU A 470 -20.31 -3.40 30.51
N ASP A 471 -20.33 -4.35 29.57
CA ASP A 471 -20.94 -5.68 29.76
C ASP A 471 -20.20 -6.49 30.84
N VAL A 472 -18.87 -6.40 30.90
CA VAL A 472 -18.07 -7.08 31.93
C VAL A 472 -18.31 -6.48 33.31
N ASP A 473 -18.38 -5.16 33.41
CA ASP A 473 -18.64 -4.47 34.67
C ASP A 473 -20.06 -4.78 35.18
N GLU A 474 -21.07 -4.84 34.31
CA GLU A 474 -22.42 -5.26 34.67
C GLU A 474 -22.45 -6.70 35.22
N ALA A 475 -21.69 -7.62 34.60
CA ALA A 475 -21.52 -8.97 35.11
C ALA A 475 -20.81 -9.01 36.48
N VAL A 476 -19.78 -8.17 36.71
CA VAL A 476 -19.11 -8.05 38.02
C VAL A 476 -20.12 -7.64 39.09
N HIS A 477 -20.86 -6.55 38.86
CA HIS A 477 -21.80 -6.00 39.84
C HIS A 477 -22.92 -7.00 40.15
N SER A 478 -23.46 -7.67 39.12
CA SER A 478 -24.54 -8.64 39.28
C SER A 478 -24.09 -9.87 40.08
N VAL A 479 -22.90 -10.42 39.77
CA VAL A 479 -22.35 -11.56 40.52
C VAL A 479 -22.04 -11.18 41.96
N GLU A 480 -21.41 -10.03 42.22
CA GLU A 480 -21.13 -9.60 43.58
C GLU A 480 -22.40 -9.34 44.40
N ALA A 481 -23.45 -8.77 43.78
CA ALA A 481 -24.73 -8.55 44.43
C ALA A 481 -25.36 -9.87 44.88
N VAL A 482 -25.38 -10.88 44.01
CA VAL A 482 -25.87 -12.24 44.33
C VAL A 482 -25.09 -12.86 45.48
N VAL A 483 -23.75 -12.80 45.44
CA VAL A 483 -22.90 -13.37 46.50
C VAL A 483 -23.23 -12.73 47.84
N ARG A 484 -23.28 -11.40 47.92
CA ARG A 484 -23.63 -10.69 49.16
C ARG A 484 -25.05 -11.02 49.64
N ARG A 485 -26.01 -11.15 48.71
CA ARG A 485 -27.40 -11.49 49.04
C ARG A 485 -27.51 -12.91 49.59
N LEU A 486 -26.83 -13.89 48.98
CA LEU A 486 -26.77 -15.27 49.47
C LEU A 486 -26.11 -15.35 50.85
N GLU A 487 -25.02 -14.61 51.08
CA GLU A 487 -24.39 -14.53 52.39
C GLU A 487 -25.33 -13.97 53.47
N ALA A 488 -26.11 -12.92 53.16
CA ALA A 488 -27.11 -12.37 54.07
C ALA A 488 -28.24 -13.38 54.39
N VAL A 489 -28.77 -14.07 53.37
CA VAL A 489 -29.79 -15.12 53.57
C VAL A 489 -29.23 -16.27 54.40
N GLY A 490 -28.00 -16.71 54.12
CA GLY A 490 -27.32 -17.74 54.90
C GLY A 490 -27.12 -17.33 56.38
N ARG A 491 -26.76 -16.07 56.63
CA ARG A 491 -26.67 -15.51 57.99
C ARG A 491 -28.01 -15.51 58.71
N PHE A 492 -29.08 -15.08 58.04
CA PHE A 492 -30.43 -15.11 58.60
C PHE A 492 -30.83 -16.51 59.08
N TYR A 493 -30.65 -17.54 58.23
CA TYR A 493 -31.00 -18.91 58.61
C TYR A 493 -30.09 -19.48 59.70
N ALA A 494 -28.82 -19.09 59.74
CA ALA A 494 -27.92 -19.44 60.84
C ALA A 494 -28.38 -18.82 62.18
N GLN A 495 -28.80 -17.55 62.17
CA GLN A 495 -29.34 -16.85 63.34
C GLN A 495 -30.68 -17.45 63.78
N SER A 496 -31.59 -17.72 62.83
CA SER A 496 -32.87 -18.40 63.08
C SER A 496 -32.65 -19.76 63.77
N ALA A 497 -31.71 -20.57 63.27
CA ALA A 497 -31.38 -21.87 63.86
C ALA A 497 -30.72 -21.76 65.24
N ALA A 498 -30.03 -20.66 65.55
CA ALA A 498 -29.48 -20.39 66.87
C ALA A 498 -30.58 -19.98 67.87
N ILE A 499 -31.48 -19.09 67.47
CA ILE A 499 -32.64 -18.65 68.28
C ILE A 499 -33.54 -19.84 68.61
N ALA A 500 -33.77 -20.74 67.65
CA ALA A 500 -34.60 -21.95 67.85
C ALA A 500 -34.08 -22.90 68.95
N LYS A 501 -32.81 -22.78 69.37
CA LYS A 501 -32.20 -23.61 70.43
C LYS A 501 -32.34 -23.00 71.83
N TRP A 502 -32.88 -21.79 71.95
CA TRP A 502 -32.99 -21.10 73.24
C TRP A 502 -34.04 -21.76 74.16
N PRO A 503 -33.72 -21.97 75.46
CA PRO A 503 -34.64 -22.58 76.40
C PRO A 503 -35.65 -21.59 76.98
N THR A 504 -36.95 -21.80 76.74
CA THR A 504 -38.11 -21.04 77.28
C THR A 504 -38.17 -19.54 76.92
N PRO A 505 -39.36 -18.93 76.75
CA PRO A 505 -39.45 -17.54 76.28
C PRO A 505 -39.25 -16.56 77.43
N SER A 506 -38.02 -16.02 77.57
CA SER A 506 -37.83 -14.74 78.26
C SER A 506 -38.39 -13.59 77.40
N LYS A 507 -38.69 -12.43 78.00
CA LYS A 507 -39.23 -11.27 77.27
C LYS A 507 -38.30 -10.84 76.12
N CYS A 508 -37.00 -10.78 76.37
CA CYS A 508 -36.00 -10.46 75.36
C CYS A 508 -35.93 -11.51 74.24
N ALA A 509 -36.16 -12.79 74.54
CA ALA A 509 -36.23 -13.84 73.53
C ALA A 509 -37.44 -13.66 72.60
N LEU A 510 -38.58 -13.21 73.12
CA LEU A 510 -39.76 -12.87 72.32
C LEU A 510 -39.51 -11.65 71.43
N ASP A 511 -38.82 -10.63 71.93
CA ASP A 511 -38.46 -9.44 71.15
C ASP A 511 -37.52 -9.81 69.98
N VAL A 512 -36.48 -10.63 70.23
CA VAL A 512 -35.60 -11.17 69.18
C VAL A 512 -36.38 -12.01 68.16
N GLN A 513 -37.32 -12.83 68.61
CA GLN A 513 -38.16 -13.64 67.72
C GLN A 513 -39.10 -12.77 66.87
N SER A 514 -39.60 -11.67 67.42
CA SER A 514 -40.39 -10.68 66.67
C SER A 514 -39.58 -9.94 65.60
N LEU A 515 -38.32 -9.61 65.91
CA LEU A 515 -37.39 -9.01 64.94
C LEU A 515 -37.02 -9.99 63.83
N LEU A 516 -36.79 -11.26 64.17
CA LEU A 516 -36.56 -12.33 63.20
C LEU A 516 -37.75 -12.46 62.25
N GLN A 517 -38.98 -12.47 62.78
CA GLN A 517 -40.21 -12.53 61.99
C GLN A 517 -40.36 -11.29 61.09
N ALA A 518 -40.05 -10.10 61.59
CA ALA A 518 -40.10 -8.87 60.80
C ALA A 518 -39.09 -8.89 59.63
N VAL A 519 -37.90 -9.48 59.83
CA VAL A 519 -36.94 -9.71 58.73
C VAL A 519 -37.51 -10.70 57.71
N GLU A 520 -38.14 -11.79 58.17
CA GLU A 520 -38.73 -12.81 57.30
C GLU A 520 -39.92 -12.28 56.47
N ASP A 521 -40.74 -11.40 57.02
CA ASP A 521 -41.96 -10.93 56.37
C ASP A 521 -41.72 -9.69 55.48
N GLU A 522 -40.77 -8.81 55.84
CA GLU A 522 -40.64 -7.48 55.23
C GLU A 522 -39.31 -7.22 54.53
N ALA A 523 -38.19 -7.83 54.96
CA ALA A 523 -36.86 -7.38 54.55
C ALA A 523 -36.38 -7.96 53.20
N TRP A 524 -37.05 -9.00 52.67
CA TRP A 524 -36.60 -9.66 51.44
C TRP A 524 -36.70 -8.81 50.17
N GLY A 525 -37.48 -7.73 50.18
CA GLY A 525 -37.57 -6.76 49.10
C GLY A 525 -36.60 -5.57 49.22
N GLU A 526 -35.91 -5.44 50.34
CA GLU A 526 -35.02 -4.29 50.62
C GLU A 526 -33.64 -4.45 49.97
N SER A 527 -32.85 -3.38 49.96
CA SER A 527 -31.46 -3.44 49.49
C SER A 527 -30.64 -4.42 50.33
N THR A 528 -29.58 -5.00 49.76
CA THR A 528 -28.72 -5.94 50.50
C THR A 528 -28.03 -5.28 51.68
N GLU A 529 -27.76 -3.98 51.60
CA GLU A 529 -27.17 -3.21 52.68
C GLU A 529 -28.14 -3.05 53.85
N ASP A 530 -29.40 -2.68 53.58
CA ASP A 530 -30.45 -2.54 54.60
C ASP A 530 -30.77 -3.89 55.27
N LEU A 531 -30.88 -4.97 54.48
CA LEU A 531 -31.05 -6.32 55.00
C LEU A 531 -29.90 -6.71 55.94
N THR A 532 -28.65 -6.40 55.55
CA THR A 532 -27.47 -6.69 56.39
C THR A 532 -27.50 -5.87 57.69
N GLN A 533 -27.91 -4.61 57.64
CA GLN A 533 -28.06 -3.78 58.85
C GLN A 533 -29.12 -4.33 59.82
N ARG A 534 -30.25 -4.83 59.29
CA ARG A 534 -31.28 -5.50 60.11
C ARG A 534 -30.74 -6.78 60.76
N LEU A 535 -29.96 -7.57 60.02
CA LEU A 535 -29.31 -8.79 60.55
C LEU A 535 -28.24 -8.46 61.60
N ASP A 536 -27.47 -7.38 61.43
CA ASP A 536 -26.51 -6.90 62.43
C ASP A 536 -27.21 -6.41 63.70
N HIS A 537 -28.37 -5.76 63.56
CA HIS A 537 -29.20 -5.39 64.70
C HIS A 537 -29.75 -6.62 65.43
N LEU A 538 -30.24 -7.62 64.68
CA LEU A 538 -30.68 -8.89 65.23
C LEU A 538 -29.54 -9.60 65.99
N ASP A 539 -28.32 -9.61 65.43
CA ASP A 539 -27.14 -10.21 66.09
C ASP A 539 -26.81 -9.52 67.43
N LYS A 540 -26.85 -8.18 67.47
CA LYS A 540 -26.66 -7.41 68.71
C LYS A 540 -27.70 -7.77 69.75
N MET A 541 -28.97 -7.86 69.35
CA MET A 541 -30.06 -8.25 70.26
C MET A 541 -29.92 -9.70 70.74
N MET A 542 -29.43 -10.60 69.88
CA MET A 542 -29.13 -11.97 70.25
C MET A 542 -28.02 -12.06 71.30
N GLN A 543 -26.90 -11.36 71.09
CA GLN A 543 -25.81 -11.30 72.04
C GLN A 543 -26.25 -10.71 73.38
N ALA A 544 -27.04 -9.64 73.37
CA ALA A 544 -27.61 -9.03 74.57
C ALA A 544 -28.54 -9.98 75.34
N THR A 545 -29.30 -10.82 74.63
CA THR A 545 -30.19 -11.80 75.27
C THR A 545 -29.39 -12.95 75.90
N GLU A 546 -28.29 -13.37 75.26
CA GLU A 546 -27.38 -14.39 75.82
C GLU A 546 -26.65 -13.87 77.06
N THR A 547 -26.17 -12.62 77.04
CA THR A 547 -25.56 -12.00 78.22
C THR A 547 -26.57 -11.87 79.36
N LEU A 548 -27.81 -11.44 79.08
CA LEU A 548 -28.87 -11.37 80.08
C LEU A 548 -29.12 -12.74 80.76
N HIS A 549 -29.25 -13.83 79.99
CA HIS A 549 -29.39 -15.18 80.55
C HIS A 549 -28.18 -15.62 81.40
N ASN A 550 -26.97 -15.24 80.99
CA ASN A 550 -25.76 -15.51 81.77
C ASN A 550 -25.75 -14.74 83.10
N LEU A 551 -26.20 -13.48 83.10
CA LEU A 551 -26.30 -12.65 84.29
C LEU A 551 -27.40 -13.13 85.24
N GLU A 552 -28.58 -13.50 84.74
CA GLU A 552 -29.67 -14.07 85.54
C GLU A 552 -29.22 -15.34 86.26
N ARG A 553 -28.55 -16.25 85.55
CA ARG A 553 -27.96 -17.46 86.14
C ARG A 553 -27.00 -17.11 87.27
N ARG A 554 -26.12 -16.14 87.02
CA ARG A 554 -25.10 -15.72 87.99
C ARG A 554 -25.69 -15.07 89.23
N VAL A 555 -26.73 -14.23 89.08
CA VAL A 555 -27.47 -13.67 90.22
C VAL A 555 -28.14 -14.78 91.02
N GLY A 556 -28.69 -15.81 90.37
CA GLY A 556 -29.18 -17.03 91.03
C GLY A 556 -28.10 -17.77 91.83
N GLU A 557 -26.89 -17.91 91.28
CA GLU A 557 -25.74 -18.52 91.97
C GLU A 557 -25.23 -17.68 93.15
N ILE A 558 -25.28 -16.35 93.05
CA ILE A 558 -24.99 -15.43 94.17
C ILE A 558 -26.04 -15.63 95.27
N ALA A 559 -27.32 -15.74 94.92
CA ALA A 559 -28.40 -15.97 95.89
C ALA A 559 -28.15 -17.21 96.76
N ALA A 560 -27.68 -18.30 96.15
CA ALA A 560 -27.33 -19.53 96.87
C ALA A 560 -26.12 -19.37 97.82
N ARG A 561 -25.28 -18.35 97.60
CA ARG A 561 -24.11 -18.01 98.41
C ARG A 561 -24.39 -16.90 99.44
N LEU A 562 -25.58 -16.32 99.46
CA LEU A 562 -25.89 -15.29 100.45
C LEU A 562 -25.96 -15.89 101.88
N PRO A 563 -25.47 -15.17 102.90
CA PRO A 563 -25.55 -15.62 104.29
C PRO A 563 -27.00 -15.64 104.78
N SER A 564 -27.43 -16.68 105.51
CA SER A 564 -28.78 -16.70 106.10
C SER A 564 -28.97 -15.55 107.10
N THR A 565 -30.05 -14.77 106.97
CA THR A 565 -30.47 -13.81 107.99
C THR A 565 -30.92 -14.55 109.24
N SER A 566 -30.29 -14.29 110.39
CA SER A 566 -30.71 -14.87 111.68
C SER A 566 -32.12 -14.39 112.05
N ALA A 567 -33.01 -15.31 112.41
CA ALA A 567 -34.36 -14.98 112.89
C ALA A 567 -34.42 -14.67 114.39
N ASN A 568 -33.28 -14.69 115.11
CA ASN A 568 -33.24 -14.55 116.56
C ASN A 568 -32.29 -13.39 116.96
N PRO A 569 -32.82 -12.20 117.33
CA PRO A 569 -32.03 -10.98 117.54
C PRO A 569 -31.41 -10.92 118.94
N ARG A 570 -30.90 -12.05 119.45
CA ARG A 570 -30.24 -12.09 120.77
C ARG A 570 -28.86 -12.70 120.63
N ASP A 571 -27.87 -11.80 120.70
CA ASP A 571 -26.45 -12.03 121.01
C ASP A 571 -25.44 -12.25 119.86
N GLU A 572 -25.67 -11.76 118.64
CA GLU A 572 -24.60 -11.63 117.61
C GLU A 572 -24.54 -10.20 117.01
N ASP A 573 -23.34 -9.75 116.66
CA ASP A 573 -22.94 -8.38 116.32
C ASP A 573 -23.91 -7.64 115.35
N ASP A 574 -24.52 -6.52 115.81
CA ASP A 574 -25.49 -5.68 115.06
C ASP A 574 -24.97 -5.23 113.66
N ASP A 575 -23.65 -5.16 113.49
CA ASP A 575 -22.99 -4.78 112.24
C ASP A 575 -23.08 -5.87 111.15
N ASP A 576 -23.01 -7.15 111.50
CA ASP A 576 -23.05 -8.28 110.55
C ASP A 576 -24.48 -8.49 110.01
N ASP A 577 -25.49 -8.30 110.85
CA ASP A 577 -26.90 -8.35 110.45
C ASP A 577 -27.27 -7.15 109.55
N SER A 578 -26.64 -6.00 109.75
CA SER A 578 -26.82 -4.82 108.90
C SER A 578 -26.19 -5.02 107.52
N ARG A 579 -24.96 -5.53 107.46
CA ARG A 579 -24.26 -5.84 106.20
C ARG A 579 -24.93 -6.97 105.42
N THR A 580 -25.40 -8.02 106.11
CA THR A 580 -26.16 -9.11 105.47
C THR A 580 -27.45 -8.60 104.82
N ARG A 581 -28.20 -7.72 105.50
CA ARG A 581 -29.39 -7.08 104.94
C ARG A 581 -29.09 -6.19 103.73
N ALA A 582 -27.99 -5.44 103.76
CA ALA A 582 -27.55 -4.62 102.63
C ALA A 582 -27.23 -5.48 101.38
N LEU A 583 -26.55 -6.62 101.56
CA LEU A 583 -26.25 -7.55 100.46
C LEU A 583 -27.52 -8.19 99.85
N HIS A 584 -28.50 -8.54 100.68
CA HIS A 584 -29.79 -9.06 100.19
C HIS A 584 -30.58 -7.99 99.42
N LEU A 585 -30.61 -6.77 99.95
CA LEU A 585 -31.29 -5.65 99.29
C LEU A 585 -30.66 -5.35 97.92
N LEU A 586 -29.33 -5.34 97.83
CA LEU A 586 -28.61 -5.08 96.59
C LEU A 586 -28.81 -6.22 95.58
N HIS A 587 -28.79 -7.46 96.04
CA HIS A 587 -29.14 -8.62 95.22
C HIS A 587 -30.57 -8.55 94.67
N ASP A 588 -31.56 -8.23 95.51
CA ASP A 588 -32.96 -8.13 95.08
C ASP A 588 -33.16 -6.96 94.11
N THR A 589 -32.47 -5.83 94.35
CA THR A 589 -32.46 -4.67 93.44
C THR A 589 -31.87 -5.04 92.07
N LEU A 590 -30.76 -5.78 92.03
CA LEU A 590 -30.14 -6.23 90.78
C LEU A 590 -30.96 -7.30 90.07
N ARG A 591 -31.63 -8.18 90.83
CA ARG A 591 -32.59 -9.14 90.28
C ARG A 591 -33.75 -8.40 89.61
N ASP A 592 -34.32 -7.40 90.26
CA ASP A 592 -35.43 -6.62 89.71
C ASP A 592 -34.96 -5.77 88.51
N ALA A 593 -33.74 -5.22 88.55
CA ALA A 593 -33.11 -4.53 87.42
C ALA A 593 -32.98 -5.46 86.21
N LEU A 594 -32.48 -6.69 86.39
CA LEU A 594 -32.39 -7.70 85.31
C LEU A 594 -33.76 -8.02 84.70
N HIS A 595 -34.81 -8.16 85.52
CA HIS A 595 -36.17 -8.43 85.02
C HIS A 595 -36.82 -7.23 84.31
N SER A 596 -36.28 -6.02 84.49
CA SER A 596 -36.80 -4.78 83.92
C SER A 596 -35.95 -4.20 82.78
N VAL A 597 -34.85 -4.86 82.40
CA VAL A 597 -34.00 -4.44 81.27
C VAL A 597 -34.85 -4.29 80.01
N ALA A 598 -34.83 -3.08 79.46
CA ALA A 598 -35.58 -2.73 78.24
C ALA A 598 -34.66 -2.54 77.04
N SER A 599 -33.36 -2.29 77.27
CA SER A 599 -32.37 -2.04 76.22
C SER A 599 -31.06 -2.83 76.44
N PRO A 600 -30.41 -3.33 75.38
CA PRO A 600 -29.06 -3.91 75.45
C PRO A 600 -28.02 -3.00 76.11
N ASP A 601 -28.18 -1.68 75.97
CA ASP A 601 -27.20 -0.69 76.42
C ASP A 601 -27.10 -0.60 77.95
N GLU A 602 -28.11 -1.11 78.67
CA GLU A 602 -28.18 -1.11 80.14
C GLU A 602 -27.41 -2.30 80.75
N LEU A 603 -27.12 -3.34 79.96
CA LEU A 603 -26.50 -4.59 80.43
C LEU A 603 -25.08 -4.43 80.97
N PRO A 604 -24.16 -3.65 80.37
CA PRO A 604 -22.80 -3.53 80.87
C PRO A 604 -22.71 -2.94 82.28
N GLU A 605 -23.59 -1.99 82.60
CA GLU A 605 -23.63 -1.38 83.93
C GLU A 605 -24.17 -2.37 84.97
N ILE A 606 -25.25 -3.08 84.64
CA ILE A 606 -25.83 -4.13 85.50
C ILE A 606 -24.83 -5.28 85.70
N GLU A 607 -24.13 -5.70 84.65
CA GLU A 607 -23.07 -6.71 84.70
C GLU A 607 -21.96 -6.30 85.69
N ALA A 608 -21.46 -5.07 85.59
CA ALA A 608 -20.46 -4.55 86.51
C ALA A 608 -20.94 -4.56 87.97
N GLN A 609 -22.20 -4.19 88.22
CA GLN A 609 -22.80 -4.20 89.56
C GLN A 609 -22.99 -5.63 90.10
N ILE A 610 -23.37 -6.61 89.26
CA ILE A 610 -23.46 -8.03 89.64
C ILE A 610 -22.08 -8.59 89.98
N HIS A 611 -21.06 -8.24 89.19
CA HIS A 611 -19.67 -8.60 89.47
C HIS A 611 -19.17 -8.02 90.80
N GLN A 612 -19.55 -6.78 91.12
CA GLN A 612 -19.22 -6.16 92.40
C GLN A 612 -19.93 -6.85 93.56
N LEU A 613 -21.24 -7.13 93.43
CA LEU A 613 -21.99 -7.88 94.43
C LEU A 613 -21.37 -9.27 94.68
N ASP A 614 -20.98 -9.98 93.63
CA ASP A 614 -20.31 -11.29 93.71
C ASP A 614 -19.01 -11.20 94.54
N ALA A 615 -18.20 -10.16 94.30
CA ALA A 615 -16.99 -9.90 95.05
C ALA A 615 -17.28 -9.54 96.53
N ASP A 616 -18.27 -8.69 96.78
CA ASP A 616 -18.64 -8.26 98.14
C ASP A 616 -19.20 -9.42 98.98
N VAL A 617 -19.98 -10.32 98.37
CA VAL A 617 -20.48 -11.54 99.01
C VAL A 617 -19.32 -12.49 99.35
N GLU A 618 -18.36 -12.67 98.43
CA GLU A 618 -17.20 -13.53 98.66
C GLU A 618 -16.28 -12.95 99.76
N GLU A 619 -16.02 -11.63 99.75
CA GLU A 619 -15.27 -10.94 100.80
C GLU A 619 -15.94 -11.12 102.17
N PHE A 620 -17.26 -10.91 102.25
CA PHE A 620 -18.01 -11.09 103.49
C PHE A 620 -17.94 -12.53 104.01
N ARG A 621 -18.01 -13.54 103.13
CA ARG A 621 -17.87 -14.96 103.49
C ARG A 621 -16.46 -15.25 104.02
N GLN A 622 -15.43 -14.70 103.39
CA GLN A 622 -14.04 -14.87 103.83
C GLN A 622 -13.78 -14.21 105.18
N GLU A 623 -14.29 -12.99 105.39
CA GLU A 623 -14.19 -12.27 106.65
C GLU A 623 -14.91 -13.02 107.78
N LYS A 624 -16.15 -13.47 107.55
CA LYS A 624 -16.90 -14.28 108.52
C LYS A 624 -16.19 -15.59 108.85
N ALA A 625 -15.64 -16.28 107.84
CA ALA A 625 -14.85 -17.49 108.05
C ALA A 625 -13.56 -17.22 108.85
N GLN A 626 -12.91 -16.07 108.63
CA GLN A 626 -11.73 -15.66 109.37
C GLN A 626 -12.07 -15.30 110.83
N ARG A 627 -13.14 -14.53 111.07
CA ARG A 627 -13.64 -14.23 112.42
C ARG A 627 -14.00 -15.51 113.18
N LEU A 628 -14.64 -16.48 112.54
CA LEU A 628 -14.93 -17.78 113.16
C LEU A 628 -13.66 -18.55 113.53
N LYS A 629 -12.62 -18.52 112.68
CA LYS A 629 -11.30 -19.12 112.99
C LYS A 629 -10.64 -18.40 114.17
N ASP A 630 -10.69 -17.07 114.18
CA ASP A 630 -10.11 -16.24 115.24
C ASP A 630 -10.82 -16.47 116.57
N ALA A 631 -12.16 -16.48 116.57
CA ALA A 631 -13.00 -16.81 117.72
C ALA A 631 -12.76 -18.23 118.25
N ALA A 632 -12.61 -19.23 117.37
CA ALA A 632 -12.25 -20.59 117.76
C ALA A 632 -10.83 -20.69 118.37
N SER A 633 -9.92 -19.81 117.96
CA SER A 633 -8.54 -19.76 118.48
C SER A 633 -8.41 -18.99 119.80
N LEU A 634 -9.35 -18.08 120.10
CA LEU A 634 -9.31 -17.18 121.26
C LEU A 634 -9.26 -17.94 122.61
N PRO A 635 -10.07 -19.00 122.87
CA PRO A 635 -9.98 -19.77 124.11
C PRO A 635 -8.61 -20.44 124.28
N ALA A 636 -8.02 -20.96 123.19
CA ALA A 636 -6.70 -21.58 123.21
C ALA A 636 -5.60 -20.55 123.50
N GLN A 637 -5.70 -19.34 122.93
CA GLN A 637 -4.79 -18.23 123.21
C GLN A 637 -4.93 -17.74 124.66
N MET A 638 -6.15 -17.53 125.15
CA MET A 638 -6.40 -17.15 126.55
C MET A 638 -5.88 -18.19 127.53
N HIS A 639 -6.01 -19.49 127.22
CA HIS A 639 -5.47 -20.57 128.03
C HIS A 639 -3.93 -20.54 128.07
N ARG A 640 -3.27 -20.31 126.93
CA ARG A 640 -1.80 -20.13 126.86
C ARG A 640 -1.32 -18.93 127.68
N ILE A 641 -2.02 -17.79 127.60
CA ILE A 641 -1.69 -16.58 128.38
C ILE A 641 -1.85 -16.85 129.88
N ARG A 642 -2.95 -17.50 130.29
CA ARG A 642 -3.18 -17.86 131.70
C ARG A 642 -2.11 -18.84 132.21
N ALA A 643 -1.75 -19.85 131.40
CA ALA A 643 -0.67 -20.78 131.73
C ALA A 643 0.70 -20.09 131.82
N ALA A 644 1.01 -19.13 130.95
CA ALA A 644 2.24 -18.34 131.00
C ALA A 644 2.29 -17.44 132.24
N ARG A 645 1.18 -16.79 132.61
CA ARG A 645 1.07 -16.01 133.86
C ARG A 645 1.32 -16.89 135.10
N MET A 646 0.79 -18.12 135.12
CA MET A 646 1.04 -19.09 136.20
C MET A 646 2.52 -19.52 136.26
N ARG A 647 3.17 -19.80 135.12
CA ARG A 647 4.60 -20.15 135.07
C ARG A 647 5.49 -19.00 135.54
N LEU A 648 5.16 -17.76 135.18
CA LEU A 648 5.90 -16.57 135.60
C LEU A 648 5.78 -16.34 137.12
N ALA A 649 4.59 -16.57 137.69
CA ALA A 649 4.38 -16.51 139.14
C ALA A 649 5.24 -17.57 139.86
N ALA A 650 5.19 -18.83 139.41
CA ALA A 650 6.00 -19.91 139.98
C ALA A 650 7.52 -19.65 139.88
N TRP A 651 8.00 -19.15 138.74
CA TRP A 651 9.43 -18.82 138.56
C TRP A 651 9.89 -17.69 139.49
N ARG A 652 9.07 -16.66 139.73
CA ARG A 652 9.38 -15.57 140.67
C ARG A 652 9.42 -16.03 142.13
N GLU A 653 8.71 -17.10 142.46
CA GLU A 653 8.69 -17.69 143.79
C GLU A 653 9.93 -18.57 144.03
N ASP A 654 10.35 -19.33 143.00
CA ASP A 654 11.52 -20.22 143.04
C ASP A 654 12.87 -19.46 143.08
N GLN A 655 12.94 -18.26 142.49
CA GLN A 655 14.17 -17.42 142.47
C GLN A 655 14.44 -16.64 143.76
N LYS A 656 13.56 -16.65 144.77
CA LYS A 656 13.79 -15.98 146.06
C LYS A 656 14.68 -16.77 147.02
N VAL A 657 15.04 -18.00 146.69
CA VAL A 657 15.88 -18.87 147.53
C VAL A 657 17.12 -19.27 146.73
N THR A 658 18.30 -18.91 147.23
CA THR A 658 19.66 -19.25 146.75
C THR A 658 20.35 -18.28 145.76
N THR A 659 20.97 -17.25 146.33
CA THR A 659 22.22 -16.67 145.83
C THR A 659 23.40 -17.62 146.09
N LYS A 660 24.26 -17.86 145.07
CA LYS A 660 25.69 -18.19 145.25
C LYS A 660 26.47 -18.09 143.92
N GLU A 661 27.57 -17.34 143.99
CA GLU A 661 28.64 -17.16 143.00
C GLU A 661 29.46 -18.45 142.82
N TYR A 662 30.09 -18.70 141.66
CA TYR A 662 31.43 -19.33 141.51
C TYR A 662 31.94 -19.32 140.05
N ALA A 663 33.26 -19.53 139.92
CA ALA A 663 34.16 -19.20 138.81
C ALA A 663 34.59 -20.39 137.89
N VAL A 664 35.57 -20.11 137.01
CA VAL A 664 35.92 -20.62 135.66
C VAL A 664 36.86 -21.85 135.61
N GLN A 665 36.85 -22.71 134.54
CA GLN A 665 38.01 -23.10 133.66
C GLN A 665 37.95 -24.43 132.84
N ARG A 666 38.54 -24.33 131.61
CA ARG A 666 39.29 -25.29 130.72
C ARG A 666 38.61 -26.36 129.82
N VAL A 667 39.28 -26.61 128.68
CA VAL A 667 38.84 -27.37 127.46
C VAL A 667 39.99 -28.25 126.94
N THR A 668 39.70 -29.48 126.49
CA THR A 668 40.62 -30.36 125.71
C THR A 668 39.88 -31.19 124.65
N GLN A 669 40.54 -31.46 123.52
CA GLN A 669 40.05 -32.10 122.28
C GLN A 669 40.12 -33.64 122.30
N HIS A 670 39.22 -34.32 121.58
CA HIS A 670 39.40 -35.71 121.15
C HIS A 670 38.90 -35.95 119.70
N PRO A 671 39.49 -36.89 118.92
CA PRO A 671 39.18 -37.13 117.50
C PRO A 671 38.14 -38.24 117.29
N ASP A 672 37.30 -38.09 116.26
CA ASP A 672 36.14 -38.94 115.97
C ASP A 672 36.47 -40.13 115.05
N ARG A 673 35.86 -41.30 115.34
CA ARG A 673 36.20 -42.63 114.80
C ARG A 673 35.31 -43.10 113.64
N HIS A 674 34.56 -42.21 112.99
CA HIS A 674 33.67 -42.56 111.87
C HIS A 674 33.83 -41.59 110.69
N ALA A 675 34.83 -41.85 109.85
CA ALA A 675 34.97 -41.21 108.55
C ALA A 675 34.44 -42.14 107.45
N SER A 676 33.29 -41.81 106.86
CA SER A 676 32.92 -42.25 105.51
C SER A 676 32.93 -41.02 104.60
N GLU A 677 33.64 -41.13 103.48
CA GLU A 677 34.02 -40.06 102.57
C GLU A 677 32.84 -39.35 101.91
N SER A 678 32.66 -38.05 102.19
CA SER A 678 32.23 -37.02 101.22
C SER A 678 32.01 -35.62 101.84
N SER A 679 32.10 -35.44 103.16
CA SER A 679 32.04 -34.09 103.76
C SER A 679 33.42 -33.58 104.23
N LYS A 680 34.08 -32.75 103.41
CA LYS A 680 35.27 -31.98 103.83
C LYS A 680 34.87 -30.80 104.73
N ARG A 681 34.56 -31.01 106.02
CA ARG A 681 34.54 -29.94 107.04
C ARG A 681 34.81 -30.50 108.46
N PRO A 682 35.93 -30.17 109.13
CA PRO A 682 36.10 -30.47 110.55
C PRO A 682 35.24 -29.50 111.37
N ARG A 683 34.36 -30.04 112.24
CA ARG A 683 33.50 -29.25 113.15
C ARG A 683 34.06 -29.35 114.58
N LEU A 684 34.29 -28.20 115.22
CA LEU A 684 34.58 -28.12 116.65
C LEU A 684 33.28 -27.86 117.42
N VAL A 685 32.95 -28.73 118.38
CA VAL A 685 31.79 -28.58 119.27
C VAL A 685 32.29 -28.54 120.72
N LYS A 686 31.91 -27.49 121.46
CA LYS A 686 32.17 -27.36 122.89
C LYS A 686 30.87 -27.64 123.64
N TYR A 687 30.88 -28.62 124.52
CA TYR A 687 29.78 -28.94 125.43
C TYR A 687 30.11 -28.41 126.83
N VAL A 688 29.12 -27.83 127.51
CA VAL A 688 29.17 -27.55 128.95
C VAL A 688 28.11 -28.43 129.61
N VAL A 689 28.53 -29.31 130.51
CA VAL A 689 27.64 -30.21 131.26
C VAL A 689 27.59 -29.71 132.70
N ALA A 690 26.39 -29.35 133.17
CA ALA A 690 26.07 -29.28 134.59
C ALA A 690 25.47 -30.63 135.04
N SER A 691 25.69 -31.00 136.30
CA SER A 691 25.47 -32.33 136.87
C SER A 691 24.01 -32.82 136.92
N ARG A 692 23.04 -32.08 136.35
CA ARG A 692 21.71 -32.60 136.00
C ARG A 692 21.16 -31.89 134.75
N GLY A 693 21.46 -32.44 133.57
CA GLY A 693 20.69 -32.18 132.34
C GLY A 693 21.26 -31.12 131.40
N ARG A 694 21.25 -31.44 130.09
CA ARG A 694 21.89 -30.74 128.96
C ARG A 694 21.52 -29.25 128.83
N LEU A 695 22.51 -28.42 128.48
CA LEU A 695 22.28 -27.09 127.91
C LEU A 695 23.18 -26.86 126.67
N ALA A 696 22.49 -26.66 125.54
CA ALA A 696 22.87 -25.97 124.30
C ALA A 696 24.28 -26.15 123.70
N SER A 697 24.34 -26.62 122.44
CA SER A 697 25.51 -26.52 121.56
C SER A 697 25.25 -25.47 120.46
N THR A 698 26.06 -24.41 120.39
CA THR A 698 26.10 -23.49 119.24
C THR A 698 27.37 -23.74 118.43
N VAL A 699 27.21 -23.99 117.13
CA VAL A 699 28.30 -24.31 116.19
C VAL A 699 28.78 -23.04 115.50
N TRP A 700 30.09 -22.77 115.56
CA TRP A 700 30.73 -21.62 114.89
C TRP A 700 31.45 -22.09 113.63
N LEU A 701 31.38 -21.31 112.55
CA LEU A 701 31.95 -21.65 111.25
C LEU A 701 33.20 -20.83 110.99
N LYS A 702 34.27 -21.49 110.53
CA LYS A 702 35.52 -20.84 110.13
C LYS A 702 35.52 -20.63 108.62
N ASP A 703 35.76 -19.41 108.19
CA ASP A 703 35.79 -19.03 106.78
C ASP A 703 37.09 -19.56 106.11
N PRO A 704 37.04 -20.29 104.98
CA PRO A 704 38.21 -20.97 104.43
C PRO A 704 39.29 -20.07 103.82
N GLU A 705 38.97 -18.85 103.39
CA GLU A 705 39.92 -17.99 102.67
C GLU A 705 40.61 -16.96 103.59
N THR A 706 39.96 -16.53 104.67
CA THR A 706 40.48 -15.49 105.58
C THR A 706 40.80 -16.00 106.99
N GLY A 707 40.36 -17.21 107.33
CA GLY A 707 40.61 -17.82 108.63
C GLY A 707 39.82 -17.24 109.80
N ALA A 708 38.93 -16.27 109.56
CA ALA A 708 38.08 -15.66 110.59
C ALA A 708 36.98 -16.63 111.06
N ILE A 709 36.67 -16.60 112.36
CA ILE A 709 35.62 -17.43 112.98
C ILE A 709 34.35 -16.56 113.10
N ARG A 710 33.25 -16.98 112.47
CA ARG A 710 31.96 -16.27 112.51
C ARG A 710 30.87 -17.11 113.18
N ALA A 711 29.93 -16.41 113.83
CA ALA A 711 28.69 -17.00 114.33
C ALA A 711 27.81 -17.44 113.15
N PRO A 712 26.90 -18.42 113.32
CA PRO A 712 25.92 -18.72 112.29
C PRO A 712 25.02 -17.49 112.03
N LYS A 713 24.79 -17.19 110.74
CA LYS A 713 23.93 -16.07 110.30
C LYS A 713 22.54 -16.17 110.94
N THR A 714 22.00 -15.04 111.37
CA THR A 714 20.63 -14.98 111.94
C THR A 714 19.60 -15.32 110.86
N GLU A 715 18.39 -15.69 111.28
CA GLU A 715 17.31 -16.02 110.34
C GLU A 715 16.90 -14.82 109.49
N GLU A 716 16.99 -13.61 110.06
CA GLU A 716 16.76 -12.34 109.37
C GLU A 716 17.80 -12.07 108.27
N GLU A 717 19.07 -12.38 108.49
CA GLU A 717 20.13 -12.23 107.48
C GLU A 717 19.95 -13.19 106.29
N ARG A 718 19.44 -14.41 106.54
CA ARG A 718 19.12 -15.37 105.47
C ARG A 718 17.91 -14.93 104.65
N GLN A 719 16.87 -14.42 105.30
CA GLN A 719 15.68 -13.91 104.62
C GLN A 719 16.00 -12.69 103.75
N LEU A 720 16.93 -11.83 104.18
CA LEU A 720 17.42 -10.70 103.39
C LEU A 720 18.19 -11.15 102.14
N GLU A 721 19.07 -12.15 102.24
CA GLU A 721 19.78 -12.70 101.07
C GLU A 721 18.82 -13.39 100.08
N ASP A 722 17.82 -14.14 100.56
CA ASP A 722 16.83 -14.79 99.70
C ASP A 722 15.93 -13.77 98.99
N MET A 723 15.53 -12.70 99.69
CA MET A 723 14.79 -11.56 99.11
C MET A 723 15.61 -10.84 98.03
N GLU A 724 16.91 -10.66 98.25
CA GLU A 724 17.80 -9.99 97.31
C GLU A 724 18.07 -10.86 96.07
N ALA A 725 18.21 -12.18 96.25
CA ALA A 725 18.31 -13.15 95.16
C ALA A 725 17.03 -13.19 94.30
N LEU A 726 15.85 -13.16 94.92
CA LEU A 726 14.57 -13.10 94.21
C LEU A 726 14.41 -11.80 93.42
N ARG A 727 14.83 -10.66 93.98
CA ARG A 727 14.82 -9.37 93.27
C ARG A 727 15.70 -9.41 92.01
N ILE A 728 16.90 -9.97 92.10
CA ILE A 728 17.80 -10.12 90.96
C ILE A 728 17.16 -11.02 89.89
N GLN A 729 16.53 -12.12 90.30
CA GLN A 729 15.91 -13.06 89.38
C GLN A 729 14.70 -12.45 88.63
N VAL A 730 13.90 -11.61 89.29
CA VAL A 730 12.78 -10.88 88.67
C VAL A 730 13.29 -9.85 87.65
N VAL A 731 14.34 -9.09 87.99
CA VAL A 731 14.94 -8.11 87.08
C VAL A 731 15.53 -8.79 85.84
N GLU A 732 16.19 -9.94 86.00
CA GLU A 732 16.70 -10.72 84.86
C GLU A 732 15.57 -11.30 84.00
N SER A 733 14.46 -11.72 84.59
CA SER A 733 13.28 -12.21 83.86
C SER A 733 12.60 -11.10 83.05
N GLN A 734 12.45 -9.90 83.62
CA GLN A 734 11.93 -8.73 82.91
C GLN A 734 12.82 -8.33 81.73
N ARG A 735 14.15 -8.30 81.93
CA ARG A 735 15.10 -8.03 80.84
C ARG A 735 15.02 -9.06 79.71
N ARG A 736 14.78 -10.34 80.00
CA ARG A 736 14.58 -11.36 78.95
C ARG A 736 13.30 -11.13 78.15
N LYS A 737 12.19 -10.79 78.82
CA LYS A 737 10.92 -10.46 78.14
C LYS A 737 11.03 -9.22 77.26
N GLU A 738 11.72 -8.18 77.74
CA GLU A 738 11.97 -6.97 76.96
C GLU A 738 12.86 -7.25 75.73
N ALA A 739 13.89 -8.09 75.87
CA ALA A 739 14.74 -8.51 74.77
C ALA A 739 13.99 -9.34 73.71
N GLU A 740 13.07 -10.22 74.13
CA GLU A 740 12.22 -10.99 73.22
C GLU A 740 11.22 -10.09 72.47
N ALA A 741 10.60 -9.13 73.16
CA ALA A 741 9.71 -8.15 72.53
C ALA A 741 10.46 -7.29 71.50
N ALA A 742 11.69 -6.83 71.83
CA ALA A 742 12.53 -6.08 70.91
C ALA A 742 12.92 -6.91 69.67
N ALA A 743 13.22 -8.20 69.83
CA ALA A 743 13.52 -9.10 68.72
C ALA A 743 12.30 -9.34 67.81
N GLN A 744 11.08 -9.38 68.38
CA GLN A 744 9.84 -9.53 67.62
C GLN A 744 9.54 -8.28 66.78
N VAL A 745 9.72 -7.09 67.35
CA VAL A 745 9.59 -5.81 66.62
C VAL A 745 10.63 -5.70 65.49
N ALA A 746 11.86 -6.17 65.70
CA ALA A 746 12.88 -6.19 64.67
C ALA A 746 12.51 -7.13 63.50
N ARG A 747 11.95 -8.32 63.79
CA ARG A 747 11.45 -9.25 62.76
C ARG A 747 10.26 -8.68 61.98
N GLU A 748 9.34 -7.99 62.65
CA GLU A 748 8.24 -7.30 61.97
C GLU A 748 8.74 -6.17 61.07
N ALA A 749 9.76 -5.43 61.50
CA ALA A 749 10.40 -4.40 60.69
C ALA A 749 11.09 -4.98 59.44
N GLU A 750 11.79 -6.12 59.56
CA GLU A 750 12.37 -6.84 58.41
C GLU A 750 11.30 -7.35 57.45
N LEU A 751 10.20 -7.93 57.96
CA LEU A 751 9.07 -8.38 57.14
C LEU A 751 8.41 -7.21 56.39
N ARG A 752 8.22 -6.06 57.04
CA ARG A 752 7.72 -4.84 56.40
C ARG A 752 8.69 -4.33 55.33
N ALA A 753 10.00 -4.40 55.57
CA ALA A 753 11.01 -4.01 54.58
C ALA A 753 11.02 -4.96 53.36
N LEU A 754 10.84 -6.26 53.56
CA LEU A 754 10.72 -7.25 52.48
C LEU A 754 9.44 -7.05 51.65
N VAL A 755 8.30 -6.73 52.28
CA VAL A 755 7.06 -6.37 51.58
C VAL A 755 7.23 -5.09 50.76
N LEU A 756 7.88 -4.07 51.32
CA LEU A 756 8.18 -2.84 50.58
C LEU A 756 9.15 -3.07 49.41
N GLN A 757 10.13 -3.98 49.55
CA GLN A 757 10.99 -4.41 48.44
C GLN A 757 10.22 -5.18 47.37
N SER A 758 9.29 -6.08 47.73
CA SER A 758 8.47 -6.82 46.76
C SER A 758 7.53 -5.88 45.99
N MET A 759 6.95 -4.88 46.65
CA MET A 759 6.16 -3.82 46.01
C MET A 759 7.01 -2.94 45.06
N LYS A 760 8.27 -2.66 45.41
CA LYS A 760 9.20 -1.94 44.52
C LYS A 760 9.66 -2.79 43.33
N ALA A 761 9.84 -4.11 43.50
CA ALA A 761 10.16 -5.04 42.42
C ALA A 761 8.97 -5.23 41.44
N SER A 762 7.73 -5.23 41.96
CA SER A 762 6.50 -5.26 41.15
C SER A 762 6.27 -3.96 40.35
N LYS A 763 6.76 -2.81 40.84
CA LYS A 763 6.76 -1.56 40.06
C LYS A 763 7.89 -1.46 39.02
N ARG A 764 9.05 -2.09 39.25
CA ARG A 764 10.19 -2.07 38.30
C ARG A 764 10.02 -3.00 37.09
N THR A 765 9.12 -3.99 37.17
CA THR A 765 8.78 -4.88 36.03
C THR A 765 7.75 -4.28 35.07
N LYS A 766 7.19 -3.08 35.34
CA LYS A 766 6.31 -2.36 34.42
C LYS A 766 7.00 -1.30 33.55
N PHE A 767 8.30 -1.06 33.72
CA PHE A 767 9.07 -0.11 32.89
C PHE A 767 10.48 -0.65 32.60
N ALA A 768 10.55 -1.71 31.80
CA ALA A 768 11.74 -2.13 31.05
C ALA A 768 11.28 -2.94 29.82
N THR A 769 10.80 -2.19 28.81
CA THR A 769 10.90 -2.32 27.33
C THR A 769 11.07 -3.70 26.67
N PRO A 770 10.48 -3.94 25.47
CA PRO A 770 10.14 -2.99 24.40
C PRO A 770 8.64 -2.80 24.13
#